data_AF-A0A8J2KFL6-F1
#
_entry.id   AF-A0A8J2KFL6-F1
#
_cell.length_a   1.000
_cell.length_b   1.000
_cell.length_c   1.000
_cell.angle_alpha   90.00
_cell.angle_beta   90.00
_cell.angle_gamma   90.00
#
_symmetry.space_group_name_H-M   'P 1'
#
loop_
_entity.id
_entity.type
_entity.pdbx_description
1 polymer ?
#
loop_
_entity_poly.entity_id
_entity_poly.type
_entity_poly.pdbx_seq_one_letter_code
_entity_poly.pdbx_strand_id
1 'polypeptide(L)'
;MVDSNIKRAKKVLRDEMARLFCCAGICRPAASGAIKPLWWIIARNVSLVLVYYALSIGLTFYQNRIVKKLRYPLIQVSCHLVVKFVLASAFRLVYEIATKKRRVLLDCDTWVKRLSIVGLSGGLDIGLSNWSQVMLTVSLYTMTKSTAIIFILGFALALKLEEKHWSVMVIVAMISSGLVMFTYESTQFELEGFLLVLAASFLSGLRWSMTQLVVQKSKLGLQNPLDMVYHVQPWMLVAVVPFAALIEGSQIVQQSISFETADEKAAVFRVISAVLVGALMAFFMEIAEYLVITYTSSLTFAIAGIFKEICTLSLAVILDGDQMSFINFIGLLTCLTGIICHVAFKFAKSAKELKNPTVSPNHSGPVPRQIHGRSPIQSPNQVEFKDHFLENPKSDDECPLLPRDYTHTELNDMSITPHESDDSEAEENSKVSTIVRKKTMMLLKKISMHGNVNNQILRTLASSTGAGWSTPLVVVDKIKSVTTIGINRPQKRNCINFEVAEQLTAAIEDFENDPESKVGVLHGIGGTFCAGFDLSELAGNVGKYDVTKLKKGHGFMGPTRRTFAKPVIAAVSGYAVAGGLELALMCDLRVVEENAIMGVFCRRFGVPLIDGGTVRLPHLIGMSRAMDLILTGRAIKGKEALEYGLANRLVACGTALGQAVNLAWSIQKFPQQCLNRDRMSANYAMYSAKSFEDAIEYEMNKGSEILETESANGAQSFVEGVGRHGSFSLNYDPEEISISYEEDIKS
;
A
#
# COMPACT_ATOMS: atom_id res chain seq x y z
N MET A 1 18.88 61.56 -15.14
CA MET A 1 18.54 60.53 -16.16
C MET A 1 18.60 59.10 -15.62
N VAL A 2 19.65 58.69 -14.89
CA VAL A 2 19.75 57.34 -14.31
C VAL A 2 18.61 57.03 -13.33
N ASP A 3 18.27 58.00 -12.48
CA ASP A 3 17.23 57.84 -11.46
C ASP A 3 15.79 57.82 -12.04
N SER A 4 15.55 58.47 -13.19
CA SER A 4 14.28 58.36 -13.91
C SER A 4 14.16 57.03 -14.66
N ASN A 5 15.26 56.51 -15.20
CA ASN A 5 15.30 55.21 -15.88
C ASN A 5 15.12 54.05 -14.89
N ILE A 6 15.69 54.14 -13.68
CA ILE A 6 15.45 53.17 -12.60
C ILE A 6 14.00 53.22 -12.12
N LYS A 7 13.41 54.42 -11.96
CA LYS A 7 11.98 54.56 -11.61
C LYS A 7 11.07 54.00 -12.71
N ARG A 8 11.43 54.17 -13.98
CA ARG A 8 10.69 53.64 -15.14
C ARG A 8 10.80 52.12 -15.22
N ALA A 9 11.99 51.55 -15.04
CA ALA A 9 12.22 50.11 -14.97
C ALA A 9 11.47 49.47 -13.78
N LYS A 10 11.54 50.07 -12.58
CA LYS A 10 10.75 49.64 -11.40
C LYS A 10 9.23 49.82 -11.55
N LYS A 11 8.77 50.58 -12.53
CA LYS A 11 7.35 50.72 -12.87
C LYS A 11 6.94 49.66 -13.90
N VAL A 12 7.74 49.44 -14.94
CA VAL A 12 7.52 48.40 -15.95
C VAL A 12 7.54 47.00 -15.32
N LEU A 13 8.57 46.69 -14.52
CA LEU A 13 8.67 45.39 -13.83
C LEU A 13 7.49 45.14 -12.87
N ARG A 14 6.96 46.22 -12.29
CA ARG A 14 5.81 46.20 -11.37
C ARG A 14 4.49 45.99 -12.11
N ASP A 15 4.31 46.68 -13.23
CA ASP A 15 3.13 46.52 -14.09
C ASP A 15 3.12 45.13 -14.74
N GLU A 16 4.28 44.58 -15.12
CA GLU A 16 4.40 43.21 -15.62
C GLU A 16 4.16 42.16 -14.53
N MET A 17 4.76 42.30 -13.34
CA MET A 17 4.47 41.39 -12.22
C MET A 17 2.99 41.43 -11.82
N ALA A 18 2.39 42.62 -11.74
CA ALA A 18 0.97 42.77 -11.43
C ALA A 18 0.08 42.11 -12.49
N ARG A 19 0.44 42.19 -13.78
CA ARG A 19 -0.24 41.46 -14.87
C ARG A 19 -0.05 39.95 -14.74
N LEU A 20 1.16 39.48 -14.42
CA LEU A 20 1.47 38.06 -14.24
C LEU A 20 0.61 37.44 -13.12
N PHE A 21 0.53 38.10 -11.96
CA PHE A 21 -0.32 37.69 -10.83
C PHE A 21 -1.82 37.74 -11.17
N CYS A 22 -2.23 38.66 -12.04
CA CYS A 22 -3.63 38.75 -12.49
C CYS A 22 -3.98 37.70 -13.55
N CYS A 23 -3.07 37.37 -14.45
CA CYS A 23 -3.18 36.29 -15.44
C CYS A 23 -3.19 34.90 -14.77
N ALA A 24 -2.45 34.73 -13.67
CA ALA A 24 -2.42 33.50 -12.87
C ALA A 24 -3.65 33.31 -11.96
N GLY A 25 -4.64 34.21 -11.99
CA GLY A 25 -5.83 34.14 -11.13
C GLY A 25 -5.59 34.46 -9.65
N ILE A 26 -4.36 34.90 -9.29
CA ILE A 26 -3.96 35.21 -7.92
C ILE A 26 -4.51 36.58 -7.48
N CYS A 27 -4.75 37.51 -8.40
CA CYS A 27 -5.55 38.72 -8.14
C CYS A 27 -7.00 38.52 -8.58
N ARG A 28 -7.97 38.88 -7.72
CA ARG A 28 -9.32 39.23 -8.21
C ARG A 28 -9.13 40.41 -9.17
N PRO A 29 -9.70 40.39 -10.39
CA PRO A 29 -9.66 41.57 -11.25
C PRO A 29 -10.25 42.74 -10.48
N ALA A 30 -9.58 43.90 -10.52
CA ALA A 30 -10.24 45.14 -10.16
C ALA A 30 -11.57 45.20 -10.91
N ALA A 31 -12.63 45.64 -10.24
CA ALA A 31 -13.97 45.72 -10.81
C ALA A 31 -13.97 46.65 -12.03
N SER A 32 -13.60 46.13 -13.21
CA SER A 32 -14.06 46.66 -14.48
C SER A 32 -15.56 46.39 -14.48
N GLY A 33 -16.39 47.43 -14.47
CA GLY A 33 -17.86 47.33 -14.45
C GLY A 33 -18.50 46.61 -15.66
N ALA A 34 -17.72 45.84 -16.42
CA ALA A 34 -18.19 44.99 -17.51
C ALA A 34 -18.64 43.63 -16.98
N ILE A 35 -19.92 43.31 -17.20
CA ILE A 35 -20.47 41.98 -16.98
C ILE A 35 -19.74 41.02 -17.93
N LYS A 36 -18.94 40.10 -17.38
CA LYS A 36 -18.22 39.13 -18.19
C LYS A 36 -19.21 38.14 -18.81
N PRO A 37 -19.05 37.78 -20.09
CA PRO A 37 -19.99 36.88 -20.75
C PRO A 37 -19.91 35.46 -20.17
N LEU A 38 -21.02 34.73 -20.20
CA LEU A 38 -21.16 33.39 -19.60
C LEU A 38 -20.07 32.41 -20.09
N TRP A 39 -19.72 32.45 -21.37
CA TRP A 39 -18.68 31.60 -21.96
C TRP A 39 -17.30 31.85 -21.31
N TRP A 40 -16.99 33.07 -20.88
CA TRP A 40 -15.71 33.40 -20.23
C TRP A 40 -15.64 32.80 -18.82
N ILE A 41 -16.75 32.82 -18.08
CA ILE A 41 -16.84 32.20 -16.75
C ILE A 41 -16.67 30.69 -16.87
N ILE A 42 -17.33 30.06 -17.84
CA ILE A 42 -17.20 28.63 -18.12
C ILE A 42 -15.76 28.29 -18.52
N ALA A 43 -15.19 29.01 -19.49
CA ALA A 43 -13.83 28.78 -19.98
C ALA A 43 -12.77 28.90 -18.86
N ARG A 44 -12.89 29.92 -18.00
CA ARG A 44 -12.01 30.09 -16.83
C ARG A 44 -12.13 28.89 -15.87
N ASN A 45 -13.36 28.50 -15.52
CA ASN A 45 -13.58 27.42 -14.56
C ASN A 45 -13.07 26.08 -15.10
N VAL A 46 -13.31 25.78 -16.39
CA VAL A 46 -12.77 24.58 -17.06
C VAL A 46 -11.24 24.61 -17.08
N SER A 47 -10.63 25.75 -17.42
CA SER A 47 -9.17 25.90 -17.43
C SER A 47 -8.55 25.65 -16.04
N LEU A 48 -9.15 26.18 -14.97
CA LEU A 48 -8.69 25.94 -13.60
C LEU A 48 -8.78 24.45 -13.22
N VAL A 49 -9.87 23.77 -13.61
CA VAL A 49 -10.04 22.33 -13.37
C VAL A 49 -9.00 21.50 -14.13
N LEU A 50 -8.69 21.83 -15.38
CA LEU A 50 -7.68 21.13 -16.17
C LEU A 50 -6.27 21.30 -15.59
N VAL A 51 -5.92 22.51 -15.12
CA VAL A 51 -4.64 22.76 -14.44
C VAL A 51 -4.55 21.94 -13.15
N TYR A 52 -5.63 21.90 -12.37
CA TYR A 52 -5.73 21.04 -11.19
C TYR A 52 -5.53 19.56 -11.55
N TYR A 53 -6.14 19.05 -12.63
CA TYR A 53 -5.97 17.65 -13.05
C TYR A 53 -4.52 17.32 -13.38
N ALA A 54 -3.89 18.13 -14.23
CA ALA A 54 -2.51 17.90 -14.65
C ALA A 54 -1.56 17.85 -13.44
N LEU A 55 -1.70 18.80 -12.51
CA LEU A 55 -0.87 18.86 -11.31
C LEU A 55 -1.18 17.73 -10.33
N SER A 56 -2.46 17.40 -10.12
CA SER A 56 -2.88 16.36 -9.18
C SER A 56 -2.51 14.95 -9.65
N ILE A 57 -2.76 14.62 -10.92
CA ILE A 57 -2.38 13.32 -11.51
C ILE A 57 -0.86 13.20 -11.56
N GLY A 58 -0.17 14.24 -12.04
CA GLY A 58 1.29 14.27 -12.09
C GLY A 58 1.91 14.07 -10.71
N LEU A 59 1.40 14.77 -9.68
CA LEU A 59 1.88 14.61 -8.31
C LEU A 59 1.61 13.20 -7.78
N THR A 60 0.46 12.60 -8.06
CA THR A 60 0.11 11.25 -7.58
C THR A 60 1.13 10.21 -8.05
N PHE A 61 1.47 10.18 -9.35
CA PHE A 61 2.46 9.23 -9.86
C PHE A 61 3.90 9.58 -9.44
N TYR A 62 4.23 10.88 -9.40
CA TYR A 62 5.55 11.33 -8.95
C TYR A 62 5.81 10.95 -7.50
N GLN A 63 4.83 11.23 -6.63
CA GLN A 63 4.86 10.93 -5.21
C GLN A 63 4.93 9.43 -4.95
N ASN A 64 4.10 8.63 -5.63
CA ASN A 64 4.12 7.18 -5.51
C ASN A 64 5.52 6.60 -5.82
N ARG A 65 6.19 7.10 -6.86
CA ARG A 65 7.55 6.68 -7.21
C ARG A 65 8.59 7.08 -6.16
N ILE A 66 8.42 8.21 -5.50
CA ILE A 66 9.34 8.70 -4.45
C ILE A 66 9.09 7.99 -3.12
N VAL A 67 7.84 7.89 -2.69
CA VAL A 67 7.42 7.24 -1.45
C VAL A 67 7.86 5.77 -1.44
N LYS A 68 7.70 5.05 -2.56
CA LYS A 68 8.20 3.67 -2.72
C LYS A 68 9.73 3.56 -2.59
N LYS A 69 10.48 4.63 -2.85
CA LYS A 69 11.96 4.68 -2.71
C LYS A 69 12.41 5.14 -1.33
N LEU A 70 11.76 6.12 -0.72
CA LEU A 70 12.20 6.76 0.52
C LEU A 70 11.60 6.14 1.79
N ARG A 71 10.48 5.40 1.72
CA ARG A 71 9.83 4.73 2.87
C ARG A 71 9.53 5.61 4.11
N TYR A 72 9.67 6.93 4.01
CA TYR A 72 9.36 7.93 5.05
C TYR A 72 8.29 8.94 4.56
N PRO A 73 7.05 8.49 4.33
CA PRO A 73 5.99 9.33 3.77
C PRO A 73 5.63 10.54 4.65
N LEU A 74 5.60 10.42 5.98
CA LEU A 74 5.18 11.51 6.87
C LEU A 74 6.24 12.61 6.99
N ILE A 75 7.52 12.24 7.00
CA ILE A 75 8.62 13.20 6.99
C ILE A 75 8.69 13.90 5.63
N GLN A 76 8.48 13.17 4.54
CA GLN A 76 8.39 13.78 3.22
C GLN A 76 7.25 14.82 3.16
N VAL A 77 6.05 14.47 3.67
CA VAL A 77 4.93 15.40 3.76
C VAL A 77 5.31 16.61 4.64
N SER A 78 5.96 16.40 5.78
CA SER A 78 6.41 17.48 6.65
C SER A 78 7.36 18.44 5.92
N CYS A 79 8.32 17.93 5.16
CA CYS A 79 9.19 18.75 4.30
C CYS A 79 8.40 19.53 3.25
N HIS A 80 7.43 18.90 2.58
CA HIS A 80 6.57 19.59 1.60
C HIS A 80 5.79 20.74 2.26
N LEU A 81 5.22 20.54 3.46
CA LEU A 81 4.47 21.58 4.18
C LEU A 81 5.37 22.77 4.56
N VAL A 82 6.61 22.51 5.01
CA VAL A 82 7.60 23.58 5.28
C VAL A 82 7.92 24.37 4.01
N VAL A 83 8.23 23.69 2.91
CA VAL A 83 8.55 24.35 1.63
C VAL A 83 7.36 25.17 1.12
N LYS A 84 6.14 24.63 1.21
CA LYS A 84 4.91 25.35 0.83
C LYS A 84 4.70 26.60 1.68
N PHE A 85 4.96 26.54 2.98
CA PHE A 85 4.89 27.71 3.86
C PHE A 85 5.93 28.77 3.47
N VAL A 86 7.17 28.37 3.21
CA VAL A 86 8.24 29.29 2.77
C VAL A 86 7.90 29.93 1.43
N LEU A 87 7.45 29.15 0.44
CA LEU A 87 7.03 29.65 -0.87
C LEU A 87 5.85 30.62 -0.73
N ALA A 88 4.80 30.27 0.04
CA ALA A 88 3.67 31.15 0.28
C ALA A 88 4.11 32.48 0.93
N SER A 89 5.01 32.42 1.91
CA SER A 89 5.58 33.59 2.57
C SER A 89 6.36 34.48 1.60
N ALA A 90 7.22 33.87 0.77
CA ALA A 90 7.99 34.57 -0.24
C ALA A 90 7.09 35.24 -1.29
N PHE A 91 6.09 34.53 -1.83
CA PHE A 91 5.16 35.09 -2.80
C PHE A 91 4.29 36.20 -2.20
N ARG A 92 3.86 36.08 -0.93
CA ARG A 92 3.15 37.15 -0.21
C ARG A 92 4.02 38.40 -0.06
N LEU A 93 5.29 38.23 0.31
CA LEU A 93 6.25 39.32 0.45
C LEU A 93 6.51 40.02 -0.90
N VAL A 94 6.79 39.25 -1.96
CA VAL A 94 6.98 39.78 -3.32
C VAL A 94 5.74 40.55 -3.77
N TYR A 95 4.55 40.01 -3.50
CA TYR A 95 3.29 40.68 -3.83
C TYR A 95 3.10 42.00 -3.07
N GLU A 96 3.41 42.03 -1.77
CA GLU A 96 3.32 43.23 -0.94
C GLU A 96 4.30 44.31 -1.41
N ILE A 97 5.52 43.93 -1.78
CA ILE A 97 6.51 44.84 -2.36
C ILE A 97 6.05 45.38 -3.72
N ALA A 98 5.52 44.51 -4.59
CA ALA A 98 5.08 44.88 -5.93
C ALA A 98 3.83 45.77 -5.92
N THR A 99 2.84 45.45 -5.08
CA THR A 99 1.53 46.13 -5.07
C THR A 99 1.40 47.21 -4.01
N LYS A 100 2.34 47.29 -3.04
CA LYS A 100 2.28 48.15 -1.84
C LYS A 100 1.01 47.97 -0.99
N LYS A 101 0.28 46.88 -1.17
CA LYS A 101 -0.90 46.55 -0.38
C LYS A 101 -0.51 45.52 0.68
N ARG A 102 -0.75 45.84 1.95
CA ARG A 102 -0.56 44.88 3.04
C ARG A 102 -1.47 43.67 2.83
N ARG A 103 -0.91 42.48 3.03
CA ARG A 103 -1.67 41.22 2.99
C ARG A 103 -2.47 41.03 4.28
N VAL A 104 -3.48 40.16 4.22
CA VAL A 104 -4.34 39.88 5.37
C VAL A 104 -3.56 39.12 6.43
N LEU A 105 -3.44 39.70 7.62
CA LEU A 105 -2.94 39.06 8.82
C LEU A 105 -4.11 38.88 9.79
N LEU A 106 -4.21 37.71 10.40
CA LEU A 106 -5.30 37.39 11.33
C LEU A 106 -4.82 37.53 12.77
N ASP A 107 -5.72 37.94 13.64
CA ASP A 107 -5.57 37.86 15.09
C ASP A 107 -5.52 36.40 15.56
N CYS A 108 -4.85 36.15 16.68
CA CYS A 108 -4.61 34.80 17.19
C CYS A 108 -5.92 34.03 17.44
N ASP A 109 -6.95 34.69 18.01
CA ASP A 109 -8.24 34.07 18.31
C ASP A 109 -8.96 33.60 17.03
N THR A 110 -9.04 34.48 16.03
CA THR A 110 -9.63 34.14 14.73
C THR A 110 -8.81 33.09 13.99
N TRP A 111 -7.48 33.17 14.08
CA TRP A 111 -6.57 32.21 13.45
C TRP A 111 -6.77 30.80 14.01
N VAL A 112 -6.86 30.65 15.33
CA VAL A 112 -7.15 29.37 15.98
C VAL A 112 -8.57 28.91 15.65
N LYS A 113 -9.60 29.69 15.96
CA LYS A 113 -11.01 29.25 15.86
C LYS A 113 -11.46 28.91 14.45
N ARG A 114 -10.93 29.60 13.44
CA ARG A 114 -11.43 29.46 12.05
C ARG A 114 -10.53 28.65 11.13
N LEU A 115 -9.23 28.51 11.43
CA LEU A 115 -8.28 27.83 10.53
C LEU A 115 -7.66 26.56 11.11
N SER A 116 -7.67 26.36 12.44
CA SER A 116 -7.13 25.14 13.05
C SER A 116 -7.80 23.88 12.49
N ILE A 117 -9.14 23.86 12.39
CA ILE A 117 -9.87 22.69 11.86
C ILE A 117 -9.47 22.43 10.40
N VAL A 118 -9.35 23.47 9.57
CA VAL A 118 -8.95 23.34 8.16
C VAL A 118 -7.54 22.77 8.04
N GLY A 119 -6.59 23.29 8.84
CA GLY A 119 -5.20 22.86 8.79
C GLY A 119 -4.95 21.50 9.44
N LEU A 120 -5.56 21.20 10.59
CA LEU A 120 -5.42 19.90 11.25
C LEU A 120 -5.99 18.79 10.38
N SER A 121 -7.22 18.97 9.87
CA SER A 121 -7.82 18.01 8.95
C SER A 121 -7.02 17.88 7.65
N GLY A 122 -6.52 18.98 7.09
CA GLY A 122 -5.72 18.95 5.87
C GLY A 122 -4.34 18.31 6.04
N GLY A 123 -3.68 18.52 7.18
CA GLY A 123 -2.40 17.89 7.49
C GLY A 123 -2.56 16.38 7.61
N LEU A 124 -3.50 15.93 8.43
CA LEU A 124 -3.78 14.50 8.64
C LEU A 124 -4.29 13.82 7.36
N ASP A 125 -5.16 14.48 6.59
CA ASP A 125 -5.61 14.01 5.26
C ASP A 125 -4.41 13.68 4.37
N ILE A 126 -3.51 14.64 4.14
CA ILE A 126 -2.34 14.43 3.28
C ILE A 126 -1.38 13.41 3.88
N GLY A 127 -1.12 13.45 5.19
CA GLY A 127 -0.22 12.55 5.88
C GLY A 127 -0.67 11.09 5.78
N LEU A 128 -1.90 10.80 6.21
CA LEU A 128 -2.48 9.45 6.18
C LEU A 128 -2.63 8.93 4.75
N SER A 129 -3.00 9.80 3.79
CA SER A 129 -3.05 9.42 2.39
C SER A 129 -1.68 9.03 1.83
N ASN A 130 -0.61 9.78 2.11
CA ASN A 130 0.74 9.41 1.67
C ASN A 130 1.24 8.14 2.36
N TRP A 131 0.91 7.95 3.64
CA TRP A 131 1.26 6.75 4.37
C TRP A 131 0.60 5.51 3.75
N SER A 132 -0.70 5.60 3.46
CA SER A 132 -1.42 4.49 2.83
C SER A 132 -0.91 4.09 1.44
N GLN A 133 -0.31 5.02 0.68
CA GLN A 133 0.30 4.72 -0.63
C GLN A 133 1.55 3.83 -0.54
N VAL A 134 2.13 3.68 0.65
CA VAL A 134 3.19 2.69 0.90
C VAL A 134 2.64 1.26 0.87
N MET A 135 1.37 1.10 1.29
CA MET A 135 0.69 -0.18 1.51
C MET A 135 -0.23 -0.57 0.35
N LEU A 136 -0.87 0.42 -0.29
CA LEU A 136 -1.87 0.21 -1.33
C LEU A 136 -1.35 0.52 -2.73
N THR A 137 -1.92 -0.13 -3.75
CA THR A 137 -1.71 0.28 -5.15
C THR A 137 -2.31 1.65 -5.43
N VAL A 138 -1.85 2.30 -6.50
CA VAL A 138 -2.42 3.59 -6.94
C VAL A 138 -3.90 3.44 -7.21
N SER A 139 -4.31 2.31 -7.79
CA SER A 139 -5.72 2.01 -8.04
C SER A 139 -6.50 1.92 -6.73
N LEU A 140 -6.10 1.04 -5.80
CA LEU A 140 -6.81 0.85 -4.53
C LEU A 140 -6.85 2.12 -3.68
N TYR A 141 -5.74 2.85 -3.62
CA TYR A 141 -5.70 4.18 -3.02
C TYR A 141 -6.71 5.14 -3.66
N THR A 142 -6.69 5.29 -4.99
CA THR A 142 -7.54 6.24 -5.72
C THR A 142 -9.03 5.90 -5.55
N MET A 143 -9.35 4.60 -5.62
CA MET A 143 -10.69 4.06 -5.37
C MET A 143 -11.18 4.36 -3.97
N THR A 144 -10.42 4.00 -2.93
CA THR A 144 -10.84 4.24 -1.55
C THR A 144 -10.86 5.75 -1.25
N LYS A 145 -9.98 6.55 -1.86
CA LYS A 145 -9.95 8.01 -1.66
C LYS A 145 -11.18 8.71 -2.23
N SER A 146 -11.80 8.15 -3.28
CA SER A 146 -13.05 8.67 -3.86
C SER A 146 -14.21 8.71 -2.86
N THR A 147 -14.18 7.90 -1.79
CA THR A 147 -15.15 7.96 -0.67
C THR A 147 -15.21 9.35 -0.01
N ALA A 148 -14.20 10.20 -0.17
CA ALA A 148 -14.18 11.58 0.31
C ALA A 148 -15.42 12.37 -0.14
N ILE A 149 -16.00 12.07 -1.30
CA ILE A 149 -17.20 12.73 -1.83
C ILE A 149 -18.39 12.55 -0.89
N ILE A 150 -18.57 11.35 -0.33
CA ILE A 150 -19.64 11.04 0.62
C ILE A 150 -19.49 11.94 1.86
N PHE A 151 -18.26 12.07 2.36
CA PHE A 151 -17.96 12.90 3.51
C PHE A 151 -18.08 14.40 3.21
N ILE A 152 -17.62 14.89 2.05
CA ILE A 152 -17.81 16.28 1.60
C ILE A 152 -19.31 16.61 1.59
N LEU A 153 -20.13 15.74 1.02
CA LEU A 153 -21.57 15.93 0.95
C LEU A 153 -22.23 15.89 2.33
N GLY A 154 -21.83 14.93 3.17
CA GLY A 154 -22.31 14.82 4.55
C GLY A 154 -22.01 16.08 5.38
N PHE A 155 -20.78 16.57 5.33
CA PHE A 155 -20.39 17.80 6.02
C PHE A 155 -21.01 19.05 5.39
N ALA A 156 -21.17 19.10 4.07
CA ALA A 156 -21.87 20.21 3.40
C ALA A 156 -23.33 20.32 3.85
N LEU A 157 -24.03 19.20 4.05
CA LEU A 157 -25.38 19.18 4.63
C LEU A 157 -25.37 19.56 6.11
N ALA A 158 -24.46 18.99 6.91
CA ALA A 158 -24.34 19.26 8.34
C ALA A 158 -24.06 20.74 8.65
N LEU A 159 -23.21 21.38 7.83
CA LEU A 159 -22.84 22.79 7.93
C LEU A 159 -23.84 23.73 7.21
N LYS A 160 -24.95 23.21 6.69
CA LYS A 160 -25.96 23.96 5.91
C LYS A 160 -25.31 24.77 4.77
N LEU A 161 -24.33 24.17 4.10
CA LEU A 161 -23.74 24.67 2.87
C LEU A 161 -24.60 24.30 1.66
N GLU A 162 -25.37 23.21 1.74
CA GLU A 162 -26.32 22.76 0.72
C GLU A 162 -27.69 22.37 1.30
N GLU A 163 -28.72 22.37 0.45
CA GLU A 163 -30.10 22.01 0.81
C GLU A 163 -30.34 20.49 0.76
N LYS A 164 -31.10 19.96 1.72
CA LYS A 164 -31.43 18.54 1.81
C LYS A 164 -32.43 18.15 0.70
N HIS A 165 -31.98 17.33 -0.25
CA HIS A 165 -32.86 16.70 -1.24
C HIS A 165 -32.74 15.19 -1.19
N TRP A 166 -33.86 14.49 -1.39
CA TRP A 166 -33.92 13.01 -1.39
C TRP A 166 -33.00 12.36 -2.43
N SER A 167 -32.75 13.04 -3.56
CA SER A 167 -31.82 12.57 -4.59
C SER A 167 -30.40 12.37 -4.07
N VAL A 168 -29.97 13.22 -3.13
CA VAL A 168 -28.62 13.19 -2.54
C VAL A 168 -28.39 11.91 -1.73
N MET A 169 -29.41 11.40 -1.04
CA MET A 169 -29.29 10.14 -0.28
C MET A 169 -29.19 8.91 -1.19
N VAL A 170 -29.92 8.90 -2.31
CA VAL A 170 -29.84 7.84 -3.32
C VAL A 170 -28.46 7.78 -3.95
N ILE A 171 -27.86 8.95 -4.23
CA ILE A 171 -26.51 9.04 -4.79
C ILE A 171 -25.46 8.50 -3.82
N VAL A 172 -25.56 8.84 -2.54
CA VAL A 172 -24.66 8.30 -1.51
C VAL A 172 -24.77 6.78 -1.44
N ALA A 173 -25.99 6.23 -1.47
CA ALA A 173 -26.20 4.78 -1.47
C ALA A 173 -25.59 4.09 -2.70
N MET A 174 -25.74 4.68 -3.89
CA MET A 174 -25.14 4.17 -5.13
C MET A 174 -23.61 4.18 -5.09
N ILE A 175 -22.99 5.27 -4.62
CA ILE A 175 -21.52 5.38 -4.51
C ILE A 175 -21.00 4.38 -3.47
N SER A 176 -21.65 4.25 -2.31
CA SER A 176 -21.29 3.27 -1.28
C SER A 176 -21.39 1.83 -1.78
N SER A 177 -22.45 1.48 -2.52
CA SER A 177 -22.61 0.16 -3.13
C SER A 177 -21.53 -0.13 -4.17
N GLY A 178 -21.26 0.83 -5.06
CA GLY A 178 -20.20 0.74 -6.05
C GLY A 178 -18.83 0.52 -5.40
N LEU A 179 -18.53 1.22 -4.29
CA LEU A 179 -17.29 1.07 -3.54
C LEU A 179 -17.13 -0.31 -2.89
N VAL A 180 -18.17 -0.84 -2.24
CA VAL A 180 -18.13 -2.18 -1.64
C VAL A 180 -17.86 -3.23 -2.70
N MET A 181 -18.59 -3.15 -3.82
CA MET A 181 -18.44 -4.06 -4.94
C MET A 181 -17.06 -3.91 -5.62
N PHE A 182 -16.53 -2.69 -5.66
CA PHE A 182 -15.19 -2.43 -6.16
C PHE A 182 -14.11 -3.12 -5.32
N THR A 183 -14.25 -3.09 -3.99
CA THR A 183 -13.26 -3.64 -3.07
C THR A 183 -13.34 -5.15 -2.90
N TYR A 184 -14.37 -5.78 -3.48
CA TYR A 184 -14.62 -7.21 -3.36
C TYR A 184 -13.54 -8.02 -4.09
N GLU A 185 -12.91 -8.96 -3.38
CA GLU A 185 -11.84 -9.84 -3.89
C GLU A 185 -10.61 -9.12 -4.50
N SER A 186 -10.28 -7.92 -4.02
CA SER A 186 -9.00 -7.29 -4.37
C SER A 186 -7.83 -8.08 -3.75
N THR A 187 -7.04 -8.74 -4.59
CA THR A 187 -5.91 -9.64 -4.21
C THR A 187 -4.75 -8.93 -3.50
N GLN A 188 -4.74 -7.59 -3.43
CA GLN A 188 -3.72 -6.77 -2.74
C GLN A 188 -4.31 -5.94 -1.60
N PHE A 189 -5.41 -6.39 -0.99
CA PHE A 189 -6.06 -5.68 0.09
C PHE A 189 -5.27 -5.80 1.41
N GLU A 190 -4.56 -4.74 1.78
CA GLU A 190 -4.06 -4.53 3.14
C GLU A 190 -5.06 -3.71 3.95
N LEU A 191 -5.65 -4.32 4.99
CA LEU A 191 -6.67 -3.69 5.82
C LEU A 191 -6.18 -2.39 6.47
N GLU A 192 -4.93 -2.36 6.92
CA GLU A 192 -4.32 -1.17 7.56
C GLU A 192 -4.28 0.02 6.59
N GLY A 193 -3.72 -0.18 5.38
CA GLY A 193 -3.68 0.85 4.34
C GLY A 193 -5.07 1.33 3.96
N PHE A 194 -6.04 0.42 3.86
CA PHE A 194 -7.42 0.75 3.55
C PHE A 194 -8.08 1.63 4.63
N LEU A 195 -7.92 1.29 5.91
CA LEU A 195 -8.43 2.08 7.03
C LEU A 195 -7.78 3.47 7.08
N LEU A 196 -6.48 3.57 6.78
CA LEU A 196 -5.76 4.84 6.69
C LEU A 196 -6.32 5.73 5.57
N VAL A 197 -6.59 5.19 4.37
CA VAL A 197 -7.23 5.98 3.29
C VAL A 197 -8.63 6.40 3.69
N LEU A 198 -9.42 5.51 4.30
CA LEU A 198 -10.79 5.82 4.70
C LEU A 198 -10.83 6.96 5.73
N ALA A 199 -9.94 6.94 6.72
CA ALA A 199 -9.76 8.03 7.68
C ALA A 199 -9.32 9.33 6.96
N ALA A 200 -8.38 9.23 6.02
CA ALA A 200 -7.96 10.38 5.22
C ALA A 200 -9.11 10.94 4.37
N SER A 201 -10.00 10.11 3.82
CA SER A 201 -11.18 10.53 3.06
C SER A 201 -12.18 11.29 3.90
N PHE A 202 -12.41 10.84 5.13
CA PHE A 202 -13.23 11.56 6.11
C PHE A 202 -12.66 12.95 6.40
N LEU A 203 -11.35 13.03 6.67
CA LEU A 203 -10.64 14.28 6.94
C LEU A 203 -10.64 15.23 5.73
N SER A 204 -10.51 14.69 4.51
CA SER A 204 -10.66 15.45 3.26
C SER A 204 -12.06 16.08 3.17
N GLY A 205 -13.11 15.32 3.51
CA GLY A 205 -14.48 15.84 3.59
C GLY A 205 -14.63 17.04 4.51
N LEU A 206 -14.06 16.95 5.70
CA LEU A 206 -14.06 18.03 6.69
C LEU A 206 -13.26 19.24 6.20
N ARG A 207 -12.04 19.01 5.70
CA ARG A 207 -11.12 20.03 5.17
C ARG A 207 -11.78 20.88 4.11
N TRP A 208 -12.38 20.27 3.08
CA TRP A 208 -12.94 21.00 1.94
C TRP A 208 -14.23 21.74 2.30
N SER A 209 -15.06 21.16 3.16
CA SER A 209 -16.28 21.82 3.64
C SER A 209 -15.96 23.05 4.50
N MET A 210 -14.98 22.94 5.41
CA MET A 210 -14.51 24.06 6.23
C MET A 210 -13.77 25.10 5.39
N THR A 211 -12.98 24.68 4.41
CA THR A 211 -12.32 25.59 3.45
C THR A 211 -13.35 26.43 2.70
N GLN A 212 -14.44 25.81 2.20
CA GLN A 212 -15.50 26.55 1.52
C GLN A 212 -16.14 27.58 2.47
N LEU A 213 -16.42 27.20 3.71
CA LEU A 213 -16.98 28.10 4.72
C LEU A 213 -16.06 29.31 4.97
N VAL A 214 -14.75 29.07 5.11
CA VAL A 214 -13.75 30.12 5.32
C VAL A 214 -13.61 31.02 4.10
N VAL A 215 -13.48 30.47 2.89
CA VAL A 215 -13.20 31.25 1.69
C VAL A 215 -14.44 32.03 1.20
N GLN A 216 -15.63 31.44 1.29
CA GLN A 216 -16.85 32.01 0.69
C GLN A 216 -17.80 32.67 1.68
N LYS A 217 -17.99 32.06 2.87
CA LYS A 217 -18.99 32.55 3.86
C LYS A 217 -18.38 33.42 4.94
N SER A 218 -17.07 33.33 5.21
CA SER A 218 -16.41 34.16 6.21
C SER A 218 -16.03 35.53 5.66
N LYS A 219 -16.08 36.57 6.51
CA LYS A 219 -15.65 37.93 6.16
C LYS A 219 -14.13 38.14 6.34
N LEU A 220 -13.33 37.08 6.40
CA LEU A 220 -11.91 37.13 6.75
C LEU A 220 -10.99 37.64 5.63
N GLY A 221 -11.50 37.86 4.41
CA GLY A 221 -10.70 38.33 3.29
C GLY A 221 -9.70 37.30 2.71
N LEU A 222 -9.78 36.03 3.13
CA LEU A 222 -8.92 34.92 2.67
C LEU A 222 -9.32 34.35 1.30
N GLN A 223 -9.83 35.17 0.39
CA GLN A 223 -10.21 34.74 -0.96
C GLN A 223 -8.99 34.52 -1.87
N ASN A 224 -7.82 35.01 -1.49
CA ASN A 224 -6.59 34.78 -2.23
C ASN A 224 -5.97 33.44 -1.79
N PRO A 225 -5.66 32.53 -2.74
CA PRO A 225 -5.14 31.21 -2.42
C PRO A 225 -3.80 31.27 -1.67
N LEU A 226 -2.93 32.23 -1.95
CA LEU A 226 -1.63 32.37 -1.27
C LEU A 226 -1.80 32.77 0.20
N ASP A 227 -2.80 33.58 0.52
CA ASP A 227 -3.08 33.94 1.91
C ASP A 227 -3.63 32.73 2.67
N MET A 228 -4.49 31.95 2.00
CA MET A 228 -5.04 30.72 2.57
C MET A 228 -3.95 29.70 2.87
N VAL A 229 -3.07 29.40 1.89
CA VAL A 229 -1.93 28.49 2.07
C VAL A 229 -1.08 28.95 3.26
N TYR A 230 -0.62 30.20 3.28
CA TYR A 230 0.24 30.71 4.36
C TYR A 230 -0.35 30.51 5.76
N HIS A 231 -1.65 30.76 5.94
CA HIS A 231 -2.28 30.68 7.26
C HIS A 231 -2.65 29.25 7.68
N VAL A 232 -2.84 28.34 6.73
CA VAL A 232 -3.22 26.94 7.00
C VAL A 232 -2.00 26.04 7.20
N GLN A 233 -0.89 26.27 6.49
CA GLN A 233 0.30 25.39 6.54
C GLN A 233 0.88 25.15 7.95
N PRO A 234 0.96 26.15 8.87
CA PRO A 234 1.43 25.90 10.23
C PRO A 234 0.57 24.88 11.00
N TRP A 235 -0.75 24.94 10.83
CA TRP A 235 -1.68 23.99 11.45
C TRP A 235 -1.56 22.59 10.85
N MET A 236 -1.27 22.49 9.55
CA MET A 236 -0.98 21.19 8.90
C MET A 236 0.31 20.57 9.46
N LEU A 237 1.35 21.39 9.71
CA LEU A 237 2.59 20.93 10.35
C LEU A 237 2.36 20.44 11.76
N VAL A 238 1.59 21.19 12.57
CA VAL A 238 1.20 20.77 13.93
C VAL A 238 0.48 19.41 13.90
N ALA A 239 -0.30 19.13 12.85
CA ALA A 239 -1.01 17.87 12.71
C ALA A 239 -0.08 16.69 12.34
N VAL A 240 0.92 16.89 11.47
CA VAL A 240 1.70 15.79 10.87
C VAL A 240 3.02 15.53 11.59
N VAL A 241 3.71 16.57 12.06
CA VAL A 241 5.05 16.45 12.66
C VAL A 241 5.10 15.52 13.88
N PRO A 242 4.10 15.53 14.80
CA PRO A 242 4.11 14.58 15.92
C PRO A 242 4.05 13.13 15.46
N PHE A 243 3.20 12.81 14.46
CA PHE A 243 3.12 11.46 13.89
C PHE A 243 4.40 11.07 13.16
N ALA A 244 4.98 11.99 12.39
CA ALA A 244 6.26 11.78 11.73
C ALA A 244 7.38 11.46 12.74
N ALA A 245 7.45 12.20 13.85
CA ALA A 245 8.44 11.97 14.91
C ALA A 245 8.24 10.63 15.64
N LEU A 246 6.99 10.27 15.98
CA LEU A 246 6.68 9.05 16.71
C LEU A 246 6.86 7.78 15.87
N ILE A 247 6.47 7.83 14.60
CA ILE A 247 6.44 6.64 13.73
C ILE A 247 7.76 6.48 12.97
N GLU A 248 8.27 7.56 12.37
CA GLU A 248 9.42 7.52 11.46
C GLU A 248 10.72 8.02 12.13
N GLY A 249 10.62 8.79 13.22
CA GLY A 249 11.76 9.45 13.84
C GLY A 249 12.84 8.51 14.39
N SER A 250 12.45 7.42 15.04
CA SER A 250 13.39 6.44 15.62
C SER A 250 14.23 5.71 14.55
N GLN A 251 13.65 5.48 13.37
CA GLN A 251 14.31 4.78 12.26
C GLN A 251 15.38 5.64 11.59
N ILE A 252 15.18 6.96 11.53
CA ILE A 252 16.15 7.88 10.94
C ILE A 252 17.34 8.10 11.85
N VAL A 253 17.13 8.27 13.16
CA VAL A 253 18.23 8.44 14.12
C VAL A 253 19.20 7.27 14.09
N GLN A 254 18.70 6.04 13.91
CA GLN A 254 19.54 4.84 13.77
C GLN A 254 20.33 4.78 12.44
N GLN A 255 19.82 5.35 11.35
CA GLN A 255 20.50 5.40 10.05
C GLN A 255 21.44 6.61 9.87
N SER A 256 21.28 7.66 10.69
CA SER A 256 21.99 8.93 10.53
C SER A 256 23.46 8.88 10.96
N ILE A 257 23.90 7.80 11.62
CA ILE A 257 25.20 7.69 12.28
C ILE A 257 26.31 7.16 11.34
N SER A 258 26.01 6.79 10.09
CA SER A 258 26.97 6.11 9.19
C SER A 258 27.18 6.76 7.82
N PHE A 259 27.43 8.07 7.73
CA PHE A 259 27.74 8.72 6.44
C PHE A 259 29.20 9.18 6.38
N GLU A 260 30.08 8.39 5.76
CA GLU A 260 31.52 8.68 5.67
C GLU A 260 32.09 8.66 4.24
N THR A 261 31.27 8.52 3.19
CA THR A 261 31.78 8.43 1.80
C THR A 261 31.23 9.47 0.81
N ALA A 262 31.99 9.76 -0.25
CA ALA A 262 31.67 10.81 -1.23
C ALA A 262 30.49 10.44 -2.17
N ASP A 263 30.23 9.15 -2.39
CA ASP A 263 29.13 8.66 -3.25
C ASP A 263 27.75 8.83 -2.57
N GLU A 264 27.72 8.82 -1.23
CA GLU A 264 26.52 9.04 -0.42
C GLU A 264 26.03 10.50 -0.48
N LYS A 265 26.94 11.47 -0.61
CA LYS A 265 26.57 12.90 -0.75
C LYS A 265 25.78 13.15 -2.04
N ALA A 266 26.14 12.47 -3.13
CA ALA A 266 25.39 12.55 -4.39
C ALA A 266 24.01 11.89 -4.29
N ALA A 267 23.89 10.79 -3.53
CA ALA A 267 22.61 10.15 -3.24
C ALA A 267 21.68 11.05 -2.40
N VAL A 268 22.19 11.66 -1.33
CA VAL A 268 21.44 12.59 -0.48
C VAL A 268 20.97 13.80 -1.28
N PHE A 269 21.84 14.37 -2.13
CA PHE A 269 21.45 15.50 -2.99
C PHE A 269 20.32 15.13 -3.96
N ARG A 270 20.37 13.95 -4.59
CA ARG A 270 19.28 13.47 -5.47
C ARG A 270 17.97 13.34 -4.71
N VAL A 271 17.99 12.79 -3.50
CA VAL A 271 16.79 12.65 -2.66
C VAL A 271 16.20 14.01 -2.29
N ILE A 272 17.02 14.93 -1.79
CA ILE A 272 16.59 16.29 -1.42
C ILE A 272 16.00 17.00 -2.64
N SER A 273 16.67 16.94 -3.80
CA SER A 273 16.17 17.56 -5.03
C SER A 273 14.81 16.98 -5.47
N ALA A 274 14.60 15.67 -5.33
CA ALA A 274 13.34 15.02 -5.68
C ALA A 274 12.20 15.43 -4.75
N VAL A 275 12.46 15.50 -3.44
CA VAL A 275 11.49 16.00 -2.45
C VAL A 275 11.13 17.47 -2.74
N LEU A 276 12.11 18.31 -3.11
CA LEU A 276 11.85 19.73 -3.45
C LEU A 276 10.99 19.90 -4.70
N VAL A 277 11.22 19.09 -5.75
CA VAL A 277 10.38 19.11 -6.96
C VAL A 277 8.95 18.67 -6.63
N GLY A 278 8.79 17.63 -5.80
CA GLY A 278 7.48 17.20 -5.30
C GLY A 278 6.76 18.29 -4.51
N ALA A 279 7.48 18.99 -3.63
CA ALA A 279 6.94 20.11 -2.86
C ALA A 279 6.48 21.28 -3.76
N LEU A 280 7.23 21.58 -4.83
CA LEU A 280 6.86 22.62 -5.80
C LEU A 280 5.58 22.26 -6.56
N MET A 281 5.46 21.02 -7.02
CA MET A 281 4.23 20.52 -7.65
C MET A 281 3.04 20.59 -6.69
N ALA A 282 3.24 20.15 -5.43
CA ALA A 282 2.21 20.19 -4.39
C ALA A 282 1.76 21.62 -4.04
N PHE A 283 2.66 22.60 -4.10
CA PHE A 283 2.34 24.01 -3.89
C PHE A 283 1.39 24.55 -4.97
N PHE A 284 1.71 24.35 -6.25
CA PHE A 284 0.86 24.81 -7.35
C PHE A 284 -0.46 24.04 -7.42
N MET A 285 -0.43 22.75 -7.12
CA MET A 285 -1.62 21.91 -7.04
C MET A 285 -2.61 22.47 -6.00
N GLU A 286 -2.15 22.77 -4.78
CA GLU A 286 -3.01 23.31 -3.72
C GLU A 286 -3.54 24.72 -4.04
N ILE A 287 -2.75 25.57 -4.72
CA ILE A 287 -3.24 26.86 -5.22
C ILE A 287 -4.40 26.65 -6.20
N ALA A 288 -4.28 25.70 -7.12
CA ALA A 288 -5.33 25.40 -8.07
C ALA A 288 -6.61 24.89 -7.36
N GLU A 289 -6.48 24.04 -6.35
CA GLU A 289 -7.61 23.56 -5.54
C GLU A 289 -8.36 24.71 -4.85
N TYR A 290 -7.62 25.62 -4.17
CA TYR A 290 -8.24 26.77 -3.52
C TYR A 290 -8.89 27.73 -4.53
N LEU A 291 -8.31 27.92 -5.71
CA LEU A 291 -8.92 28.73 -6.77
C LEU A 291 -10.20 28.12 -7.30
N VAL A 292 -10.23 26.80 -7.54
CA VAL A 292 -11.45 26.09 -7.94
C VAL A 292 -12.54 26.28 -6.89
N ILE A 293 -12.25 26.10 -5.60
CA ILE A 293 -13.22 26.28 -4.53
C ILE A 293 -13.66 27.74 -4.41
N THR A 294 -12.76 28.71 -4.58
CA THR A 294 -13.11 30.15 -4.52
C THR A 294 -14.12 30.53 -5.59
N TYR A 295 -14.02 29.96 -6.79
CA TYR A 295 -14.89 30.28 -7.92
C TYR A 295 -16.06 29.30 -8.13
N THR A 296 -16.09 28.18 -7.40
CA THR A 296 -17.13 27.14 -7.52
C THR A 296 -17.68 26.75 -6.14
N SER A 297 -17.81 25.47 -5.80
CA SER A 297 -18.19 24.97 -4.47
C SER A 297 -17.40 23.71 -4.14
N SER A 298 -17.37 23.30 -2.86
CA SER A 298 -16.74 22.03 -2.47
C SER A 298 -17.36 20.84 -3.21
N LEU A 299 -18.67 20.88 -3.47
CA LEU A 299 -19.35 19.84 -4.25
C LEU A 299 -18.91 19.83 -5.72
N THR A 300 -18.79 20.99 -6.37
CA THR A 300 -18.26 21.05 -7.75
C THR A 300 -16.81 20.59 -7.82
N PHE A 301 -16.02 20.90 -6.80
CA PHE A 301 -14.65 20.38 -6.65
C PHE A 301 -14.63 18.85 -6.48
N ALA A 302 -15.52 18.29 -5.67
CA ALA A 302 -15.67 16.84 -5.50
C ALA A 302 -16.07 16.15 -6.81
N ILE A 303 -17.02 16.73 -7.56
CA ILE A 303 -17.43 16.25 -8.89
C ILE A 303 -16.25 16.24 -9.86
N ALA A 304 -15.47 17.33 -9.91
CA ALA A 304 -14.27 17.40 -10.72
C ALA A 304 -13.23 16.37 -10.28
N GLY A 305 -13.13 16.07 -8.98
CA GLY A 305 -12.26 15.03 -8.44
C GLY A 305 -12.52 13.65 -9.04
N ILE A 306 -13.77 13.32 -9.37
CA ILE A 306 -14.16 12.00 -9.90
C ILE A 306 -13.59 11.79 -11.29
N PHE A 307 -13.77 12.75 -12.19
CA PHE A 307 -13.19 12.66 -13.52
C PHE A 307 -11.66 12.56 -13.45
N LYS A 308 -11.01 13.26 -12.51
CA LYS A 308 -9.58 13.08 -12.24
C LYS A 308 -9.25 11.65 -11.79
N GLU A 309 -10.06 11.04 -10.93
CA GLU A 309 -9.87 9.66 -10.47
C GLU A 309 -10.00 8.64 -11.61
N ILE A 310 -10.96 8.81 -12.53
CA ILE A 310 -11.06 8.01 -13.75
C ILE A 310 -9.77 8.10 -14.55
N CYS A 311 -9.31 9.31 -14.85
CA CYS A 311 -8.09 9.51 -15.62
C CYS A 311 -6.87 8.90 -14.92
N THR A 312 -6.81 8.99 -13.58
CA THR A 312 -5.74 8.41 -12.77
C THR A 312 -5.77 6.88 -12.84
N LEU A 313 -6.95 6.26 -12.72
CA LEU A 313 -7.13 4.81 -12.82
C LEU A 313 -6.78 4.29 -14.21
N SER A 314 -7.28 4.94 -15.28
CA SER A 314 -6.92 4.57 -16.66
C SER A 314 -5.41 4.64 -16.89
N LEU A 315 -4.75 5.67 -16.36
CA LEU A 315 -3.31 5.81 -16.48
C LEU A 315 -2.55 4.80 -15.60
N ALA A 316 -3.07 4.44 -14.43
CA ALA A 316 -2.47 3.44 -13.55
C ALA A 316 -2.49 2.04 -14.19
N VAL A 317 -3.60 1.66 -14.83
CA VAL A 317 -3.68 0.39 -15.59
C VAL A 317 -2.65 0.35 -16.72
N ILE A 318 -2.48 1.46 -17.45
CA ILE A 318 -1.52 1.54 -18.57
C ILE A 318 -0.06 1.56 -18.09
N LEU A 319 0.26 2.30 -17.03
CA LEU A 319 1.64 2.54 -16.59
C LEU A 319 2.15 1.51 -15.59
N ASP A 320 1.31 1.06 -14.67
CA ASP A 320 1.69 0.17 -13.57
C ASP A 320 1.26 -1.29 -13.83
N GLY A 321 0.50 -1.57 -14.90
CA GLY A 321 0.08 -2.93 -15.28
C GLY A 321 -0.96 -3.53 -14.32
N ASP A 322 -1.65 -2.70 -13.54
CA ASP A 322 -2.63 -3.12 -12.54
C ASP A 322 -3.75 -3.95 -13.19
N GLN A 323 -3.92 -5.20 -12.74
CA GLN A 323 -5.01 -6.06 -13.19
C GLN A 323 -6.29 -5.76 -12.39
N MET A 324 -7.29 -5.19 -13.06
CA MET A 324 -8.62 -5.03 -12.48
C MET A 324 -9.50 -6.25 -12.78
N SER A 325 -10.07 -6.85 -11.75
CA SER A 325 -11.08 -7.91 -11.93
C SER A 325 -12.32 -7.35 -12.63
N PHE A 326 -13.13 -8.22 -13.23
CA PHE A 326 -14.41 -7.83 -13.83
C PHE A 326 -15.35 -7.18 -12.80
N ILE A 327 -15.35 -7.66 -11.55
CA ILE A 327 -16.15 -7.12 -10.45
C ILE A 327 -15.69 -5.70 -10.08
N ASN A 328 -14.37 -5.46 -10.05
CA ASN A 328 -13.80 -4.13 -9.81
C ASN A 328 -14.23 -3.14 -10.92
N PHE A 329 -14.26 -3.61 -12.17
CA PHE A 329 -14.72 -2.82 -13.30
C PHE A 329 -16.23 -2.46 -13.19
N ILE A 330 -17.08 -3.40 -12.79
CA ILE A 330 -18.51 -3.08 -12.58
C ILE A 330 -18.71 -2.16 -11.36
N GLY A 331 -17.91 -2.32 -10.30
CA GLY A 331 -17.86 -1.40 -9.17
C GLY A 331 -17.52 0.03 -9.62
N LEU A 332 -16.51 0.18 -10.51
CA LEU A 332 -16.14 1.46 -11.12
C LEU A 332 -17.31 2.09 -11.86
N LEU A 333 -17.97 1.31 -12.73
CA LEU A 333 -19.07 1.78 -13.56
C LEU A 333 -20.29 2.21 -12.71
N THR A 334 -20.54 1.50 -11.62
CA THR A 334 -21.60 1.81 -10.65
C THR A 334 -21.33 3.14 -9.94
N CYS A 335 -20.10 3.35 -9.46
CA CYS A 335 -19.68 4.64 -8.88
C CYS A 335 -19.85 5.77 -9.90
N LEU A 336 -19.38 5.57 -11.13
CA LEU A 336 -19.45 6.58 -12.20
C LEU A 336 -20.88 6.97 -12.57
N THR A 337 -21.76 5.98 -12.67
CA THR A 337 -23.17 6.22 -13.00
C THR A 337 -23.86 7.03 -11.91
N GLY A 338 -23.62 6.70 -10.63
CA GLY A 338 -24.17 7.47 -9.50
C GLY A 338 -23.76 8.94 -9.53
N ILE A 339 -22.53 9.21 -9.96
CA ILE A 339 -21.96 10.55 -10.05
C ILE A 339 -22.50 11.31 -11.26
N ILE A 340 -22.56 10.68 -12.44
CA ILE A 340 -23.14 11.28 -13.65
C ILE A 340 -24.60 11.66 -13.40
N CYS A 341 -25.37 10.79 -12.75
CA CYS A 341 -26.75 11.07 -12.34
C CYS A 341 -26.83 12.29 -11.41
N HIS A 342 -25.91 12.43 -10.45
CA HIS A 342 -25.86 13.60 -9.56
C HIS A 342 -25.59 14.91 -10.32
N VAL A 343 -24.58 14.89 -11.21
CA VAL A 343 -24.23 16.06 -12.03
C VAL A 343 -25.39 16.45 -12.92
N ALA A 344 -26.00 15.48 -13.61
CA ALA A 344 -27.17 15.70 -14.46
C ALA A 344 -28.35 16.27 -13.65
N PHE A 345 -28.61 15.75 -12.46
CA PHE A 345 -29.68 16.25 -11.58
C PHE A 345 -29.43 17.70 -11.14
N LYS A 346 -28.19 18.04 -10.76
CA LYS A 346 -27.81 19.41 -10.36
C LYS A 346 -27.91 20.38 -11.53
N PHE A 347 -27.41 20.01 -12.71
CA PHE A 347 -27.56 20.81 -13.93
C PHE A 347 -29.02 20.99 -14.33
N ALA A 348 -29.85 19.93 -14.26
CA ALA A 348 -31.27 20.02 -14.55
C ALA A 348 -31.99 20.96 -13.57
N LYS A 349 -31.65 20.91 -12.28
CA LYS A 349 -32.19 21.86 -11.27
C LYS A 349 -31.78 23.29 -11.58
N SER A 350 -30.49 23.56 -11.80
CA SER A 350 -30.02 24.91 -12.15
C SER A 350 -30.59 25.43 -13.47
N ALA A 351 -30.78 24.57 -14.48
CA ALA A 351 -31.43 24.94 -15.74
C ALA A 351 -32.93 25.25 -15.56
N LYS A 352 -33.61 24.55 -14.64
CA LYS A 352 -35.03 24.78 -14.30
C LYS A 352 -35.21 26.10 -13.54
N GLU A 353 -34.28 26.43 -12.64
CA GLU A 353 -34.23 27.72 -11.94
C GLU A 353 -33.95 28.91 -12.89
N LEU A 354 -33.17 28.71 -13.96
CA LEU A 354 -32.96 29.70 -15.01
C LEU A 354 -34.17 29.88 -15.95
N LYS A 355 -35.06 28.87 -16.05
CA LYS A 355 -36.22 28.88 -16.97
C LYS A 355 -37.49 29.48 -16.34
N ASN A 356 -37.63 29.47 -15.01
CA ASN A 356 -38.79 30.00 -14.29
C ASN A 356 -38.34 30.92 -13.13
N PRO A 357 -38.18 32.24 -13.35
CA PRO A 357 -37.88 33.18 -12.28
C PRO A 357 -39.18 33.54 -11.54
N THR A 358 -39.58 32.77 -10.53
CA THR A 358 -40.68 33.17 -9.64
C THR A 358 -40.17 34.13 -8.56
N VAL A 359 -40.80 35.29 -8.46
CA VAL A 359 -40.63 36.26 -7.38
C VAL A 359 -41.17 35.65 -6.08
N SER A 360 -40.31 35.45 -5.09
CA SER A 360 -40.69 35.28 -3.68
C SER A 360 -39.71 36.05 -2.80
N PRO A 361 -40.19 36.81 -1.80
CA PRO A 361 -39.34 37.55 -0.89
C PRO A 361 -38.72 36.58 0.12
N ASN A 362 -37.46 36.82 0.50
CA ASN A 362 -36.68 36.09 1.50
C ASN A 362 -35.96 34.81 1.03
N HIS A 363 -35.01 34.95 0.10
CA HIS A 363 -33.75 34.18 0.18
C HIS A 363 -32.58 34.99 -0.38
N SER A 364 -31.65 35.36 0.51
CA SER A 364 -30.39 36.02 0.19
C SER A 364 -29.38 35.03 -0.38
N GLY A 365 -29.40 34.83 -1.71
CA GLY A 365 -28.25 34.45 -2.53
C GLY A 365 -27.65 35.71 -3.20
N PRO A 366 -26.40 35.68 -3.72
CA PRO A 366 -25.69 36.89 -4.09
C PRO A 366 -26.21 37.47 -5.42
N VAL A 367 -27.21 38.34 -5.34
CA VAL A 367 -27.45 39.39 -6.35
C VAL A 367 -26.52 40.56 -6.02
N PRO A 368 -25.84 41.18 -7.00
CA PRO A 368 -24.96 42.31 -6.72
C PRO A 368 -25.82 43.52 -6.33
N ARG A 369 -25.89 43.82 -5.02
CA ARG A 369 -26.40 45.11 -4.55
C ARG A 369 -25.44 46.21 -5.01
N GLN A 370 -25.91 47.02 -5.95
CA GLN A 370 -25.37 48.35 -6.20
C GLN A 370 -25.39 49.14 -4.89
N ILE A 371 -24.21 49.57 -4.43
CA ILE A 371 -24.11 50.65 -3.45
C ILE A 371 -23.71 51.88 -4.25
N HIS A 372 -24.65 52.82 -4.34
CA HIS A 372 -24.40 54.18 -4.83
C HIS A 372 -23.28 54.84 -4.01
N GLY A 373 -22.41 55.56 -4.70
CA GLY A 373 -21.15 56.06 -4.17
C GLY A 373 -21.29 57.09 -3.04
N ARG A 374 -20.27 57.12 -2.18
CA ARG A 374 -19.80 58.32 -1.48
C ARG A 374 -18.28 58.27 -1.32
N SER A 375 -17.69 59.44 -1.51
CA SER A 375 -16.26 59.80 -1.49
C SER A 375 -15.61 59.66 -0.09
N PRO A 376 -14.26 59.82 0.05
CA PRO A 376 -13.47 59.14 1.08
C PRO A 376 -13.27 59.99 2.34
N ILE A 377 -13.45 59.43 3.54
CA ILE A 377 -13.09 60.12 4.79
C ILE A 377 -12.54 59.14 5.86
N GLN A 378 -11.29 59.43 6.24
CA GLN A 378 -10.63 59.39 7.57
C GLN A 378 -10.52 58.13 8.45
N SER A 379 -9.47 58.23 9.26
CA SER A 379 -8.85 57.37 10.28
C SER A 379 -9.79 56.75 11.33
N PRO A 380 -9.34 55.68 12.01
CA PRO A 380 -10.18 54.87 12.88
C PRO A 380 -10.24 55.44 14.29
N ASN A 381 -11.46 55.56 14.83
CA ASN A 381 -11.72 55.48 16.26
C ASN A 381 -13.14 54.98 16.52
N GLN A 382 -13.21 53.89 17.28
CA GLN A 382 -14.20 53.54 18.30
C GLN A 382 -15.67 53.18 17.97
N VAL A 383 -16.11 52.09 18.64
CA VAL A 383 -17.47 51.82 19.18
C VAL A 383 -18.48 51.28 18.15
N GLU A 384 -19.30 50.23 18.34
CA GLU A 384 -19.84 49.49 19.49
C GLU A 384 -20.43 48.15 18.96
N PHE A 385 -20.36 47.04 19.71
CA PHE A 385 -21.16 45.84 19.42
C PHE A 385 -22.33 45.80 20.41
N LYS A 386 -23.56 45.79 19.87
CA LYS A 386 -24.80 45.75 20.64
C LYS A 386 -25.37 44.34 20.57
N ASP A 387 -25.25 43.62 21.68
CA ASP A 387 -25.92 42.34 21.91
C ASP A 387 -27.39 42.57 22.26
N HIS A 388 -28.27 41.72 21.73
CA HIS A 388 -29.58 41.45 22.29
C HIS A 388 -29.99 40.02 21.93
N PHE A 389 -29.97 39.13 22.93
CA PHE A 389 -31.15 38.36 23.37
C PHE A 389 -30.85 37.67 24.72
N LEU A 390 -31.36 38.29 25.82
CA LEU A 390 -32.00 37.82 27.07
C LEU A 390 -31.44 36.56 27.81
N GLU A 391 -31.35 36.42 29.14
CA GLU A 391 -31.66 37.16 30.40
C GLU A 391 -31.04 36.31 31.55
N ASN A 392 -30.09 36.83 32.35
CA ASN A 392 -30.16 37.30 33.77
C ASN A 392 -30.03 36.24 34.94
N PRO A 393 -29.55 36.63 36.15
CA PRO A 393 -28.46 35.95 36.88
C PRO A 393 -28.72 35.71 38.40
N LYS A 394 -27.73 35.11 39.11
CA LYS A 394 -27.37 35.33 40.54
C LYS A 394 -25.86 35.00 40.67
N SER A 395 -24.95 35.95 40.96
CA SER A 395 -24.55 36.50 42.29
C SER A 395 -24.04 35.36 43.21
N ASP A 396 -22.82 35.34 43.78
CA ASP A 396 -21.93 36.39 44.28
C ASP A 396 -20.46 35.90 44.44
N ASP A 397 -19.57 36.87 44.66
CA ASP A 397 -18.37 36.87 45.52
C ASP A 397 -16.99 36.25 45.11
N GLU A 398 -16.05 37.21 45.07
CA GLU A 398 -14.70 37.21 45.66
C GLU A 398 -13.55 36.38 45.05
N CYS A 399 -12.55 37.13 44.56
CA CYS A 399 -11.14 36.75 44.49
C CYS A 399 -10.50 37.02 45.86
N PRO A 400 -9.48 36.25 46.33
CA PRO A 400 -8.12 36.74 46.09
C PRO A 400 -6.96 35.70 46.04
N LEU A 401 -5.92 36.07 45.29
CA LEU A 401 -4.48 35.94 45.60
C LEU A 401 -3.74 34.57 45.49
N LEU A 402 -2.72 34.62 44.62
CA LEU A 402 -1.47 33.85 44.54
C LEU A 402 -0.66 33.90 45.87
N PRO A 403 0.28 32.96 46.17
CA PRO A 403 1.63 32.99 45.55
C PRO A 403 2.35 31.65 45.29
N ARG A 404 3.36 31.75 44.42
CA ARG A 404 4.48 30.80 44.22
C ARG A 404 5.39 30.76 45.45
N ASP A 405 6.03 29.61 45.72
CA ASP A 405 7.51 29.46 45.69
C ASP A 405 8.03 28.12 46.29
N TYR A 406 9.10 27.59 45.65
CA TYR A 406 10.26 26.75 46.09
C TYR A 406 10.05 25.58 47.11
N THR A 407 10.71 24.41 47.09
CA THR A 407 12.12 24.01 46.83
C THR A 407 12.24 22.46 46.75
N HIS A 408 13.34 21.99 46.15
CA HIS A 408 13.87 20.62 46.12
C HIS A 408 14.01 19.90 47.49
N THR A 409 13.82 18.58 47.53
CA THR A 409 14.74 17.64 48.22
C THR A 409 14.57 16.20 47.70
N GLU A 410 15.70 15.52 47.46
CA GLU A 410 15.84 14.09 47.15
C GLU A 410 15.64 13.22 48.40
N LEU A 411 15.20 11.97 48.24
CA LEU A 411 15.75 10.77 48.91
C LEU A 411 15.10 9.47 48.37
N ASN A 412 15.97 8.56 47.94
CA ASN A 412 15.71 7.15 47.64
C ASN A 412 15.30 6.37 48.91
N ASP A 413 14.42 5.38 48.76
CA ASP A 413 14.69 3.92 48.88
C ASP A 413 13.48 3.09 49.31
N MET A 414 13.49 1.83 48.84
CA MET A 414 12.81 0.60 49.32
C MET A 414 11.50 0.09 48.66
N SER A 415 11.74 -0.93 47.83
CA SER A 415 11.19 -2.31 47.87
C SER A 415 9.72 -2.62 47.53
N ILE A 416 9.58 -3.25 46.35
CA ILE A 416 8.86 -4.50 46.00
C ILE A 416 7.85 -5.08 47.03
N THR A 417 6.59 -5.19 46.59
CA THR A 417 5.75 -6.42 46.68
C THR A 417 4.73 -6.47 45.52
N PRO A 418 4.43 -7.65 44.92
CA PRO A 418 3.53 -7.80 43.77
C PRO A 418 2.08 -8.15 44.20
N HIS A 419 1.09 -7.70 43.42
CA HIS A 419 -0.32 -8.12 43.54
C HIS A 419 -0.76 -8.92 42.30
N GLU A 420 -1.16 -10.17 42.54
CA GLU A 420 -2.11 -11.01 41.77
C GLU A 420 -3.47 -10.28 41.63
N SER A 421 -4.40 -10.51 40.69
CA SER A 421 -4.70 -11.53 39.66
C SER A 421 -5.94 -11.03 38.88
N ASP A 422 -5.98 -11.14 37.54
CA ASP A 422 -7.18 -10.92 36.72
C ASP A 422 -7.60 -12.24 36.04
N ASP A 423 -8.44 -13.03 36.71
CA ASP A 423 -8.98 -14.31 36.23
C ASP A 423 -10.42 -14.21 35.64
N SER A 424 -10.97 -12.99 35.48
CA SER A 424 -12.36 -12.83 35.00
C SER A 424 -12.52 -12.81 33.47
N GLU A 425 -11.48 -12.54 32.68
CA GLU A 425 -11.56 -12.50 31.20
C GLU A 425 -11.40 -13.87 30.53
N ALA A 426 -10.85 -14.87 31.23
CA ALA A 426 -10.65 -16.23 30.70
C ALA A 426 -11.96 -17.06 30.67
N GLU A 427 -12.88 -16.80 31.61
CA GLU A 427 -14.11 -17.59 31.74
C GLU A 427 -15.18 -17.20 30.71
N GLU A 428 -15.20 -15.94 30.26
CA GLU A 428 -16.15 -15.45 29.26
C GLU A 428 -15.76 -15.93 27.84
N ASN A 429 -14.47 -15.97 27.52
CA ASN A 429 -13.94 -16.50 26.25
C ASN A 429 -14.13 -18.02 26.09
N SER A 430 -14.13 -18.78 27.21
CA SER A 430 -14.40 -20.22 27.22
C SER A 430 -15.88 -20.55 26.89
N LYS A 431 -16.81 -19.70 27.36
CA LYS A 431 -18.26 -19.85 27.11
C LYS A 431 -18.61 -19.55 25.64
N VAL A 432 -17.98 -18.54 25.02
CA VAL A 432 -18.15 -18.22 23.59
C VAL A 432 -17.63 -19.34 22.69
N SER A 433 -16.44 -19.89 22.99
CA SER A 433 -15.86 -21.04 22.28
C SER A 433 -16.77 -22.29 22.32
N THR A 434 -17.39 -22.56 23.47
CA THR A 434 -18.29 -23.71 23.66
C THR A 434 -19.60 -23.55 22.88
N ILE A 435 -20.13 -22.34 22.76
CA ILE A 435 -21.35 -22.04 22.00
C ILE A 435 -21.10 -22.16 20.49
N VAL A 436 -19.97 -21.63 20.01
CA VAL A 436 -19.55 -21.77 18.60
C VAL A 436 -19.36 -23.26 18.27
N ARG A 437 -18.71 -24.03 19.16
CA ARG A 437 -18.49 -25.48 18.99
C ARG A 437 -19.79 -26.28 18.94
N LYS A 438 -20.80 -25.94 19.75
CA LYS A 438 -22.14 -26.57 19.70
C LYS A 438 -22.90 -26.25 18.41
N LYS A 439 -22.82 -25.01 17.92
CA LYS A 439 -23.47 -24.59 16.66
C LYS A 439 -22.82 -25.27 15.44
N THR A 440 -21.50 -25.37 15.40
CA THR A 440 -20.76 -26.05 14.32
C THR A 440 -21.05 -27.55 14.29
N MET A 441 -21.11 -28.22 15.44
CA MET A 441 -21.49 -29.64 15.54
C MET A 441 -22.94 -29.90 15.11
N MET A 442 -23.88 -29.00 15.43
CA MET A 442 -25.27 -29.10 14.93
C MET A 442 -25.36 -28.93 13.41
N LEU A 443 -24.53 -28.05 12.84
CA LEU A 443 -24.46 -27.82 11.39
C LEU A 443 -23.91 -29.07 10.68
N LEU A 444 -22.83 -29.67 11.22
CA LEU A 444 -22.22 -30.89 10.70
C LEU A 444 -23.16 -32.11 10.80
N LYS A 445 -23.94 -32.22 11.88
CA LYS A 445 -25.00 -33.26 12.00
C LYS A 445 -26.15 -33.08 11.01
N LYS A 446 -26.47 -31.83 10.64
CA LYS A 446 -27.48 -31.54 9.59
C LYS A 446 -26.98 -31.88 8.19
N ILE A 447 -25.69 -31.66 7.93
CA ILE A 447 -25.04 -32.03 6.65
C ILE A 447 -24.96 -33.55 6.50
N SER A 448 -24.73 -34.29 7.60
CA SER A 448 -24.73 -35.77 7.60
C SER A 448 -26.09 -36.43 7.29
N MET A 449 -27.22 -35.70 7.28
CA MET A 449 -28.55 -36.25 6.97
C MET A 449 -28.94 -36.14 5.49
N HIS A 450 -28.15 -35.47 4.65
CA HIS A 450 -28.42 -35.34 3.21
C HIS A 450 -27.26 -35.91 2.39
N GLY A 451 -27.39 -37.18 1.97
CA GLY A 451 -26.79 -37.68 0.74
C GLY A 451 -25.28 -37.93 0.69
N ASN A 452 -24.92 -39.22 0.79
CA ASN A 452 -23.85 -39.89 0.03
C ASN A 452 -22.39 -39.36 0.14
N VAL A 453 -21.88 -39.17 1.34
CA VAL A 453 -20.42 -39.08 1.58
C VAL A 453 -19.88 -40.46 2.00
N ASN A 454 -18.86 -40.93 1.28
CA ASN A 454 -18.20 -42.22 1.45
C ASN A 454 -17.84 -42.49 2.93
N ASN A 455 -18.42 -43.55 3.49
CA ASN A 455 -18.23 -44.01 4.88
C ASN A 455 -16.77 -44.41 5.22
N GLN A 456 -15.86 -44.36 4.25
CA GLN A 456 -14.45 -44.67 4.42
C GLN A 456 -13.65 -43.47 4.96
N ILE A 457 -14.01 -42.24 4.59
CA ILE A 457 -13.37 -41.00 5.11
C ILE A 457 -13.77 -40.78 6.57
N LEU A 458 -15.04 -41.03 6.92
CA LEU A 458 -15.53 -40.92 8.29
C LEU A 458 -14.95 -41.98 9.24
N ARG A 459 -14.60 -43.17 8.73
CA ARG A 459 -13.94 -44.21 9.54
C ARG A 459 -12.48 -43.89 9.82
N THR A 460 -11.75 -43.31 8.86
CA THR A 460 -10.37 -42.84 9.05
C THR A 460 -10.31 -41.64 9.99
N LEU A 461 -11.32 -40.76 9.95
CA LEU A 461 -11.45 -39.62 10.89
C LEU A 461 -11.91 -40.04 12.30
N ALA A 462 -12.60 -41.18 12.44
CA ALA A 462 -13.04 -41.68 13.74
C ALA A 462 -11.96 -42.49 14.48
N SER A 463 -11.01 -43.11 13.75
CA SER A 463 -9.96 -43.94 14.35
C SER A 463 -8.77 -43.15 14.94
N SER A 464 -8.70 -41.83 14.76
CA SER A 464 -7.66 -40.97 15.36
C SER A 464 -8.09 -40.24 16.63
N THR A 465 -9.21 -40.64 17.25
CA THR A 465 -9.78 -39.99 18.44
C THR A 465 -8.98 -40.28 19.73
N GLY A 466 -7.79 -39.70 19.80
CA GLY A 466 -6.91 -39.72 20.98
C GLY A 466 -5.88 -38.57 21.05
N ALA A 467 -5.61 -37.87 19.95
CA ALA A 467 -4.71 -36.71 19.94
C ALA A 467 -5.49 -35.41 19.63
N GLY A 468 -5.21 -34.34 20.37
CA GLY A 468 -5.82 -33.03 20.14
C GLY A 468 -5.61 -32.56 18.69
N TRP A 469 -6.62 -31.89 18.13
CA TRP A 469 -6.57 -31.39 16.75
C TRP A 469 -5.59 -30.20 16.66
N SER A 470 -4.29 -30.47 16.56
CA SER A 470 -3.32 -29.50 16.07
C SER A 470 -3.36 -29.50 14.54
N THR A 471 -3.39 -28.31 13.94
CA THR A 471 -3.24 -28.16 12.48
C THR A 471 -1.84 -28.63 12.09
N PRO A 472 -1.67 -29.46 11.04
CA PRO A 472 -0.35 -29.97 10.65
C PRO A 472 0.56 -28.81 10.23
N LEU A 473 1.84 -28.86 10.66
CA LEU A 473 2.84 -27.82 10.40
C LEU A 473 3.48 -27.94 9.00
N VAL A 474 3.36 -29.12 8.39
CA VAL A 474 3.65 -29.36 6.98
C VAL A 474 2.41 -30.00 6.34
N VAL A 475 1.94 -29.43 5.25
CA VAL A 475 0.79 -29.90 4.48
C VAL A 475 1.31 -30.50 3.18
N VAL A 476 0.86 -31.70 2.84
CA VAL A 476 1.25 -32.40 1.62
C VAL A 476 0.01 -32.69 0.81
N ASP A 477 -0.03 -32.22 -0.43
CA ASP A 477 -1.09 -32.53 -1.39
C ASP A 477 -0.49 -33.20 -2.62
N LYS A 478 -1.26 -34.05 -3.28
CA LYS A 478 -0.85 -34.77 -4.48
C LYS A 478 -1.87 -34.56 -5.58
N ILE A 479 -1.40 -34.04 -6.71
CA ILE A 479 -2.20 -33.82 -7.91
C ILE A 479 -1.58 -34.67 -9.04
N LYS A 480 -2.19 -35.82 -9.31
CA LYS A 480 -1.63 -36.87 -10.19
C LYS A 480 -0.21 -37.26 -9.74
N SER A 481 0.81 -36.98 -10.55
CA SER A 481 2.21 -37.31 -10.27
C SER A 481 3.02 -36.14 -9.67
N VAL A 482 2.37 -35.01 -9.39
CA VAL A 482 3.00 -33.84 -8.77
C VAL A 482 2.60 -33.79 -7.30
N THR A 483 3.59 -33.68 -6.42
CA THR A 483 3.39 -33.54 -4.96
C THR A 483 3.77 -32.13 -4.52
N THR A 484 2.84 -31.42 -3.88
CA THR A 484 3.11 -30.12 -3.25
C THR A 484 3.39 -30.33 -1.76
N ILE A 485 4.45 -29.70 -1.26
CA ILE A 485 4.88 -29.78 0.14
C ILE A 485 4.89 -28.34 0.67
N GLY A 486 3.92 -28.03 1.52
CA GLY A 486 3.64 -26.69 2.04
C GLY A 486 4.06 -26.54 3.50
N ILE A 487 4.90 -25.56 3.79
CA ILE A 487 5.24 -25.18 5.17
C ILE A 487 4.08 -24.35 5.73
N ASN A 488 3.45 -24.82 6.82
CA ASN A 488 2.22 -24.29 7.37
C ASN A 488 2.42 -23.68 8.77
N ARG A 489 3.18 -22.59 8.82
CA ARG A 489 3.38 -21.78 10.03
C ARG A 489 3.34 -20.28 9.73
N PRO A 490 2.28 -19.79 9.05
CA PRO A 490 2.22 -18.41 8.52
C PRO A 490 2.32 -17.34 9.61
N GLN A 491 1.80 -17.59 10.80
CA GLN A 491 1.89 -16.72 11.97
C GLN A 491 3.33 -16.41 12.41
N LYS A 492 4.29 -17.27 12.04
CA LYS A 492 5.74 -17.04 12.21
C LYS A 492 6.47 -16.98 10.86
N ARG A 493 5.79 -16.54 9.80
CA ARG A 493 6.37 -16.42 8.44
C ARG A 493 7.08 -17.70 7.97
N ASN A 494 6.53 -18.85 8.32
CA ASN A 494 7.06 -20.17 8.00
C ASN A 494 8.50 -20.39 8.48
N CYS A 495 8.88 -19.81 9.63
CA CYS A 495 10.15 -20.14 10.29
C CYS A 495 10.18 -21.62 10.72
N ILE A 496 11.31 -22.28 10.48
CA ILE A 496 11.54 -23.68 10.82
C ILE A 496 12.01 -23.79 12.25
N ASN A 497 11.26 -24.57 13.04
CA ASN A 497 11.70 -25.09 14.33
C ASN A 497 12.05 -26.58 14.16
N PHE A 498 12.53 -27.25 15.22
CA PHE A 498 12.87 -28.68 15.14
C PHE A 498 11.70 -29.56 14.68
N GLU A 499 10.49 -29.28 15.13
CA GLU A 499 9.29 -30.05 14.76
C GLU A 499 8.94 -29.90 13.27
N VAL A 500 8.95 -28.68 12.73
CA VAL A 500 8.75 -28.43 11.30
C VAL A 500 9.87 -29.09 10.48
N ALA A 501 11.13 -29.03 10.95
CA ALA A 501 12.25 -29.66 10.27
C ALA A 501 12.07 -31.18 10.15
N GLU A 502 11.59 -31.84 11.21
CA GLU A 502 11.29 -33.27 11.22
C GLU A 502 10.12 -33.61 10.27
N GLN A 503 8.99 -32.90 10.38
CA GLN A 503 7.84 -33.10 9.50
C GLN A 503 8.17 -32.85 8.02
N LEU A 504 8.97 -31.82 7.73
CA LEU A 504 9.40 -31.50 6.37
C LEU A 504 10.32 -32.58 5.80
N THR A 505 11.17 -33.16 6.64
CA THR A 505 12.02 -34.26 6.22
C THR A 505 11.18 -35.51 5.92
N ALA A 506 10.24 -35.86 6.80
CA ALA A 506 9.32 -36.98 6.58
C ALA A 506 8.51 -36.82 5.30
N ALA A 507 7.93 -35.63 5.05
CA ALA A 507 7.17 -35.34 3.84
C ALA A 507 8.00 -35.52 2.55
N ILE A 508 9.26 -35.11 2.57
CA ILE A 508 10.18 -35.31 1.43
C ILE A 508 10.56 -36.79 1.28
N GLU A 509 10.73 -37.53 2.37
CA GLU A 509 10.98 -38.97 2.32
C GLU A 509 9.80 -39.75 1.73
N ASP A 510 8.59 -39.40 2.14
CA ASP A 510 7.37 -39.98 1.58
C ASP A 510 7.25 -39.67 0.08
N PHE A 511 7.54 -38.43 -0.33
CA PHE A 511 7.60 -38.05 -1.75
C PHE A 511 8.65 -38.86 -2.53
N GLU A 512 9.84 -39.05 -1.98
CA GLU A 512 10.92 -39.79 -2.64
C GLU A 512 10.58 -41.29 -2.77
N ASN A 513 9.91 -41.86 -1.77
CA ASN A 513 9.52 -43.27 -1.74
C ASN A 513 8.25 -43.60 -2.55
N ASP A 514 7.44 -42.60 -2.90
CA ASP A 514 6.21 -42.79 -3.68
C ASP A 514 6.50 -42.91 -5.19
N PRO A 515 6.40 -44.11 -5.81
CA PRO A 515 6.73 -44.30 -7.23
C PRO A 515 5.82 -43.54 -8.19
N GLU A 516 4.60 -43.17 -7.76
CA GLU A 516 3.65 -42.42 -8.57
C GLU A 516 3.95 -40.91 -8.55
N SER A 517 4.71 -40.43 -7.58
CA SER A 517 5.16 -39.05 -7.50
C SER A 517 6.47 -38.86 -8.27
N LYS A 518 6.41 -37.99 -9.28
CA LYS A 518 7.51 -37.70 -10.22
C LYS A 518 8.23 -36.39 -9.92
N VAL A 519 7.49 -35.34 -9.55
CA VAL A 519 8.05 -33.99 -9.34
C VAL A 519 7.46 -33.35 -8.08
N GLY A 520 8.31 -32.77 -7.25
CA GLY A 520 7.93 -32.10 -6.01
C GLY A 520 7.84 -30.57 -6.18
N VAL A 521 6.94 -29.92 -5.47
CA VAL A 521 6.87 -28.45 -5.36
C VAL A 521 6.90 -28.05 -3.89
N LEU A 522 8.00 -27.46 -3.44
CA LEU A 522 8.13 -26.91 -2.09
C LEU A 522 7.62 -25.47 -2.06
N HIS A 523 6.75 -25.14 -1.12
CA HIS A 523 6.22 -23.79 -0.96
C HIS A 523 5.92 -23.45 0.51
N GLY A 524 5.64 -22.17 0.79
CA GLY A 524 5.13 -21.72 2.08
C GLY A 524 3.67 -21.30 1.99
N ILE A 525 2.87 -21.69 2.98
CA ILE A 525 1.46 -21.29 3.09
C ILE A 525 1.37 -19.91 3.75
N GLY A 526 0.48 -19.05 3.27
CA GLY A 526 0.25 -17.71 3.84
C GLY A 526 1.23 -16.62 3.37
N GLY A 527 1.70 -16.71 2.12
CA GLY A 527 2.36 -15.58 1.44
C GLY A 527 3.84 -15.36 1.77
N THR A 528 4.49 -16.27 2.48
CA THR A 528 5.94 -16.27 2.69
C THR A 528 6.47 -17.68 2.53
N PHE A 529 7.52 -17.87 1.74
CA PHE A 529 8.16 -19.18 1.56
C PHE A 529 8.74 -19.69 2.88
N CYS A 530 9.75 -19.01 3.42
CA CYS A 530 10.37 -19.33 4.70
C CYS A 530 11.27 -18.19 5.18
N ALA A 531 11.07 -17.70 6.41
CA ALA A 531 11.89 -16.66 7.01
C ALA A 531 13.18 -17.16 7.70
N GLY A 532 13.50 -18.46 7.61
CA GLY A 532 14.68 -19.07 8.21
C GLY A 532 14.36 -19.91 9.44
N PHE A 533 15.36 -20.12 10.31
CA PHE A 533 15.18 -20.86 11.55
C PHE A 533 14.49 -19.99 12.62
N ASP A 534 13.69 -20.59 13.50
CA ASP A 534 13.01 -19.90 14.59
C ASP A 534 14.02 -19.45 15.65
N LEU A 535 14.39 -18.16 15.62
CA LEU A 535 15.38 -17.59 16.54
C LEU A 535 14.94 -17.63 18.00
N SER A 536 13.63 -17.69 18.29
CA SER A 536 13.15 -17.88 19.67
C SER A 536 13.54 -19.26 20.20
N GLU A 537 13.52 -20.29 19.36
CA GLU A 537 13.96 -21.62 19.72
C GLU A 537 15.49 -21.69 19.83
N LEU A 538 16.21 -20.97 18.96
CA LEU A 538 17.67 -20.80 19.04
C LEU A 538 18.10 -20.19 20.38
N ALA A 539 17.46 -19.10 20.78
CA ALA A 539 17.75 -18.43 22.04
C ALA A 539 17.40 -19.29 23.27
N GLY A 540 16.36 -20.13 23.19
CA GLY A 540 15.96 -21.03 24.28
C GLY A 540 16.88 -22.24 24.50
N ASN A 541 17.74 -22.56 23.52
CA ASN A 541 18.56 -23.77 23.51
C ASN A 541 20.08 -23.50 23.44
N VAL A 542 20.53 -22.32 23.89
CA VAL A 542 21.96 -21.97 23.94
C VAL A 542 22.76 -23.05 24.68
N GLY A 543 23.86 -23.51 24.05
CA GLY A 543 24.72 -24.58 24.58
C GLY A 543 24.15 -26.00 24.47
N LYS A 544 22.94 -26.18 23.93
CA LYS A 544 22.29 -27.49 23.73
C LYS A 544 22.26 -27.94 22.26
N TYR A 545 22.75 -27.10 21.35
CA TYR A 545 22.87 -27.42 19.93
C TYR A 545 24.04 -28.37 19.70
N ASP A 546 23.72 -29.65 19.54
CA ASP A 546 24.68 -30.69 19.20
C ASP A 546 24.51 -31.09 17.73
N VAL A 547 25.39 -30.57 16.87
CA VAL A 547 25.41 -30.88 15.43
C VAL A 547 25.66 -32.37 15.16
N THR A 548 26.25 -33.10 16.11
CA THR A 548 26.51 -34.55 15.96
C THR A 548 25.24 -35.39 16.10
N LYS A 549 24.17 -34.83 16.68
CA LYS A 549 22.87 -35.48 16.81
C LYS A 549 21.98 -35.33 15.58
N LEU A 550 22.39 -34.55 14.58
CA LEU A 550 21.66 -34.48 13.33
C LEU A 550 21.74 -35.83 12.61
N LYS A 551 20.58 -36.40 12.28
CA LYS A 551 20.50 -37.62 11.46
C LYS A 551 21.22 -37.37 10.12
N LYS A 552 21.87 -38.40 9.58
CA LYS A 552 22.58 -38.31 8.29
C LYS A 552 21.60 -37.85 7.20
N GLY A 553 21.92 -36.77 6.50
CA GLY A 553 21.05 -36.17 5.48
C GLY A 553 20.07 -35.11 6.01
N HIS A 554 20.01 -34.88 7.31
CA HIS A 554 19.18 -33.86 7.94
C HIS A 554 20.02 -32.65 8.35
N GLY A 555 19.55 -31.44 8.06
CA GLY A 555 20.07 -30.19 8.59
C GLY A 555 19.11 -29.53 9.58
N PHE A 556 19.46 -28.37 10.12
CA PHE A 556 18.56 -27.63 11.01
C PHE A 556 17.30 -27.13 10.29
N MET A 557 17.39 -26.97 8.98
CA MET A 557 16.27 -26.60 8.13
C MET A 557 15.51 -27.83 7.59
N GLY A 558 15.77 -29.05 8.07
CA GLY A 558 15.10 -30.28 7.65
C GLY A 558 15.91 -31.08 6.62
N PRO A 559 15.45 -31.25 5.37
CA PRO A 559 16.06 -32.17 4.39
C PRO A 559 17.31 -31.64 3.67
N THR A 560 17.86 -30.50 4.12
CA THR A 560 18.89 -29.70 3.42
C THR A 560 20.24 -30.36 3.20
N ARG A 561 20.53 -31.48 3.87
CA ARG A 561 21.77 -32.25 3.69
C ARG A 561 21.59 -33.51 2.83
N ARG A 562 20.41 -33.72 2.27
CA ARG A 562 20.10 -34.84 1.38
C ARG A 562 20.27 -34.42 -0.09
N THR A 563 20.65 -35.37 -0.92
CA THR A 563 20.54 -35.27 -2.38
C THR A 563 19.28 -36.02 -2.79
N PHE A 564 18.31 -35.32 -3.40
CA PHE A 564 17.06 -35.93 -3.86
C PHE A 564 17.27 -36.72 -5.14
N ALA A 565 16.49 -37.79 -5.34
CA ALA A 565 16.46 -38.56 -6.57
C ALA A 565 15.52 -37.93 -7.61
N LYS A 566 14.45 -37.27 -7.16
CA LYS A 566 13.42 -36.67 -8.02
C LYS A 566 13.55 -35.13 -8.07
N PRO A 567 13.04 -34.47 -9.12
CA PRO A 567 13.15 -33.03 -9.26
C PRO A 567 12.24 -32.31 -8.26
N VAL A 568 12.74 -31.23 -7.64
CA VAL A 568 11.98 -30.39 -6.72
C VAL A 568 12.05 -28.92 -7.14
N ILE A 569 10.90 -28.26 -7.21
CA ILE A 569 10.76 -26.85 -7.57
C ILE A 569 10.39 -26.05 -6.32
N ALA A 570 11.11 -24.96 -6.04
CA ALA A 570 10.73 -23.99 -5.03
C ALA A 570 9.77 -22.95 -5.63
N ALA A 571 8.58 -22.82 -5.06
CA ALA A 571 7.63 -21.73 -5.33
C ALA A 571 7.81 -20.63 -4.28
N VAL A 572 8.58 -19.59 -4.62
CA VAL A 572 9.03 -18.56 -3.67
C VAL A 572 8.12 -17.35 -3.73
N SER A 573 7.16 -17.30 -2.80
CA SER A 573 6.36 -16.11 -2.48
C SER A 573 6.92 -15.38 -1.26
N GLY A 574 6.83 -14.06 -1.21
CA GLY A 574 7.27 -13.26 -0.05
C GLY A 574 8.75 -13.48 0.30
N TYR A 575 9.06 -13.93 1.53
CA TYR A 575 10.44 -14.06 1.99
C TYR A 575 10.99 -15.49 1.83
N ALA A 576 12.20 -15.62 1.27
CA ALA A 576 13.07 -16.80 1.37
C ALA A 576 14.46 -16.36 1.86
N VAL A 577 14.59 -16.19 3.18
CA VAL A 577 15.77 -15.54 3.79
C VAL A 577 16.44 -16.43 4.82
N ALA A 578 17.74 -16.21 5.05
CA ALA A 578 18.56 -17.02 5.95
C ALA A 578 18.44 -18.52 5.61
N GLY A 579 18.09 -19.39 6.56
CA GLY A 579 17.86 -20.80 6.27
C GLY A 579 16.76 -21.07 5.23
N GLY A 580 15.80 -20.16 5.06
CA GLY A 580 14.77 -20.27 4.03
C GLY A 580 15.34 -20.11 2.62
N LEU A 581 16.42 -19.33 2.47
CA LEU A 581 17.20 -19.32 1.23
C LEU A 581 17.89 -20.66 1.01
N GLU A 582 18.45 -21.28 2.05
CA GLU A 582 19.10 -22.59 1.95
C GLU A 582 18.13 -23.70 1.52
N LEU A 583 16.87 -23.64 1.98
CA LEU A 583 15.78 -24.48 1.49
C LEU A 583 15.47 -24.25 0.01
N ALA A 584 15.38 -22.99 -0.43
CA ALA A 584 15.14 -22.69 -1.84
C ALA A 584 16.32 -23.10 -2.75
N LEU A 585 17.56 -23.03 -2.25
CA LEU A 585 18.77 -23.44 -2.95
C LEU A 585 18.91 -24.97 -3.06
N MET A 586 18.29 -25.71 -2.15
CA MET A 586 18.24 -27.18 -2.19
C MET A 586 17.36 -27.68 -3.34
N CYS A 587 16.32 -26.93 -3.71
CA CYS A 587 15.49 -27.24 -4.88
C CYS A 587 16.26 -27.02 -6.19
N ASP A 588 15.91 -27.77 -7.23
CA ASP A 588 16.58 -27.67 -8.54
C ASP A 588 16.23 -26.37 -9.25
N LEU A 589 14.94 -26.02 -9.22
CA LEU A 589 14.40 -24.84 -9.90
C LEU A 589 13.70 -23.91 -8.90
N ARG A 590 13.77 -22.61 -9.15
CA ARG A 590 13.09 -21.56 -8.36
C ARG A 590 12.18 -20.73 -9.26
N VAL A 591 10.87 -20.77 -8.95
CA VAL A 591 9.86 -19.86 -9.50
C VAL A 591 9.61 -18.79 -8.44
N VAL A 592 9.96 -17.55 -8.76
CA VAL A 592 10.05 -16.47 -7.77
C VAL A 592 9.08 -15.34 -8.13
N GLU A 593 8.36 -14.83 -7.15
CA GLU A 593 7.48 -13.67 -7.35
C GLU A 593 8.27 -12.38 -7.51
N GLU A 594 7.73 -11.42 -8.27
CA GLU A 594 8.36 -10.11 -8.49
C GLU A 594 8.70 -9.37 -7.19
N ASN A 595 7.83 -9.48 -6.18
CA ASN A 595 8.01 -8.85 -4.87
C ASN A 595 8.77 -9.73 -3.87
N ALA A 596 9.15 -10.96 -4.24
CA ALA A 596 9.81 -11.86 -3.32
C ALA A 596 11.19 -11.30 -2.90
N ILE A 597 11.54 -11.52 -1.64
CA ILE A 597 12.79 -11.06 -1.03
C ILE A 597 13.58 -12.28 -0.61
N MET A 598 14.77 -12.42 -1.18
CA MET A 598 15.73 -13.45 -0.83
C MET A 598 16.98 -12.81 -0.22
N GLY A 599 17.76 -13.56 0.56
CA GLY A 599 19.04 -13.06 1.09
C GLY A 599 19.52 -13.72 2.37
N VAL A 600 20.78 -13.48 2.73
CA VAL A 600 21.47 -14.08 3.88
C VAL A 600 21.29 -13.21 5.13
N PHE A 601 20.05 -13.11 5.62
CA PHE A 601 19.73 -12.18 6.73
C PHE A 601 20.29 -12.63 8.08
N CYS A 602 20.63 -13.90 8.25
CA CYS A 602 21.27 -14.44 9.44
C CYS A 602 22.58 -13.75 9.80
N ARG A 603 23.25 -13.09 8.83
CA ARG A 603 24.44 -12.25 9.04
C ARG A 603 24.23 -11.18 10.12
N ARG A 604 23.02 -10.64 10.25
CA ARG A 604 22.67 -9.58 11.22
C ARG A 604 22.63 -10.07 12.67
N PHE A 605 22.57 -11.38 12.88
CA PHE A 605 22.37 -12.01 14.19
C PHE A 605 23.49 -12.99 14.56
N GLY A 606 24.57 -13.05 13.77
CA GLY A 606 25.69 -13.96 14.03
C GLY A 606 25.37 -15.44 13.82
N VAL A 607 24.27 -15.77 13.13
CA VAL A 607 23.90 -17.16 12.82
C VAL A 607 24.55 -17.58 11.49
N PRO A 608 25.37 -18.64 11.44
CA PRO A 608 26.05 -19.06 10.22
C PRO A 608 25.11 -19.79 9.26
N LEU A 609 25.47 -19.79 7.97
CA LEU A 609 24.88 -20.69 6.97
C LEU A 609 25.48 -22.09 7.16
N ILE A 610 24.66 -23.05 7.55
CA ILE A 610 25.08 -24.42 7.90
C ILE A 610 24.18 -25.51 7.27
N ASP A 611 23.30 -25.10 6.36
CA ASP A 611 22.34 -25.94 5.63
C ASP A 611 22.59 -25.90 4.11
N GLY A 612 23.83 -25.56 3.72
CA GLY A 612 24.31 -25.62 2.34
C GLY A 612 24.32 -24.28 1.60
N GLY A 613 23.97 -23.17 2.24
CA GLY A 613 23.96 -21.85 1.61
C GLY A 613 25.32 -21.40 1.10
N THR A 614 26.38 -21.61 1.88
CA THR A 614 27.78 -21.32 1.46
C THR A 614 28.30 -22.28 0.40
N VAL A 615 27.63 -23.43 0.21
CA VAL A 615 28.02 -24.44 -0.78
C VAL A 615 27.28 -24.19 -2.09
N ARG A 616 25.96 -24.06 -2.07
CA ARG A 616 25.15 -23.96 -3.28
C ARG A 616 25.18 -22.55 -3.89
N LEU A 617 25.06 -21.49 -3.08
CA LEU A 617 24.91 -20.13 -3.61
C LEU A 617 26.07 -19.69 -4.54
N PRO A 618 27.37 -19.88 -4.18
CA PRO A 618 28.47 -19.50 -5.06
C PRO A 618 28.48 -20.23 -6.40
N HIS A 619 28.02 -21.47 -6.42
CA HIS A 619 27.92 -22.29 -7.62
C HIS A 619 26.75 -21.87 -8.52
N LEU A 620 25.65 -21.36 -7.95
CA LEU A 620 24.50 -20.87 -8.73
C LEU A 620 24.74 -19.50 -9.36
N ILE A 621 25.27 -18.53 -8.61
CA ILE A 621 25.33 -17.11 -9.04
C ILE A 621 26.75 -16.57 -9.20
N GLY A 622 27.76 -17.43 -9.07
CA GLY A 622 29.17 -17.04 -9.08
C GLY A 622 29.63 -16.45 -7.75
N MET A 623 30.92 -16.61 -7.48
CA MET A 623 31.52 -16.28 -6.18
C MET A 623 31.34 -14.81 -5.79
N SER A 624 31.53 -13.87 -6.72
CA SER A 624 31.43 -12.43 -6.42
C SER A 624 30.04 -12.01 -5.96
N ARG A 625 28.99 -12.45 -6.67
CA ARG A 625 27.59 -12.12 -6.32
C ARG A 625 27.16 -12.84 -5.05
N ALA A 626 27.61 -14.09 -4.86
CA ALA A 626 27.37 -14.82 -3.63
C ALA A 626 28.03 -14.13 -2.41
N MET A 627 29.28 -13.67 -2.54
CA MET A 627 29.96 -12.94 -1.46
C MET A 627 29.28 -11.62 -1.13
N ASP A 628 28.79 -10.88 -2.12
CA ASP A 628 27.97 -9.69 -1.88
C ASP A 628 26.77 -10.04 -0.97
N LEU A 629 25.97 -11.05 -1.31
CA LEU A 629 24.82 -11.45 -0.48
C LEU A 629 25.24 -12.01 0.90
N ILE A 630 26.29 -12.83 0.97
CA ILE A 630 26.75 -13.51 2.20
C ILE A 630 27.40 -12.53 3.19
N LEU A 631 28.16 -11.56 2.70
CA LEU A 631 28.90 -10.62 3.54
C LEU A 631 28.01 -9.45 3.97
N THR A 632 27.22 -8.88 3.04
CA THR A 632 26.38 -7.72 3.33
C THR A 632 25.07 -8.10 4.02
N GLY A 633 24.57 -9.33 3.80
CA GLY A 633 23.23 -9.72 4.23
C GLY A 633 22.13 -8.87 3.61
N ARG A 634 22.41 -8.21 2.47
CA ARG A 634 21.42 -7.38 1.76
C ARG A 634 20.30 -8.24 1.17
N ALA A 635 19.17 -7.59 0.92
CA ALA A 635 18.07 -8.19 0.19
C ALA A 635 18.37 -8.23 -1.31
N ILE A 636 17.94 -9.30 -1.97
CA ILE A 636 17.81 -9.40 -3.43
C ILE A 636 16.34 -9.66 -3.76
N LYS A 637 15.79 -8.87 -4.69
CA LYS A 637 14.37 -8.96 -5.10
C LYS A 637 14.20 -9.84 -6.34
N GLY A 638 12.99 -10.32 -6.61
CA GLY A 638 12.69 -11.25 -7.70
C GLY A 638 13.37 -10.94 -9.05
N LYS A 639 13.28 -9.68 -9.53
CA LYS A 639 13.90 -9.29 -10.81
C LYS A 639 15.44 -9.43 -10.80
N GLU A 640 16.09 -8.90 -9.76
CA GLU A 640 17.54 -9.00 -9.60
C GLU A 640 17.95 -10.48 -9.38
N ALA A 641 17.14 -11.26 -8.66
CA ALA A 641 17.36 -12.69 -8.47
C ALA A 641 17.34 -13.44 -9.80
N LEU A 642 16.43 -13.09 -10.72
CA LEU A 642 16.43 -13.64 -12.09
C LEU A 642 17.69 -13.23 -12.85
N GLU A 643 18.06 -11.95 -12.83
CA GLU A 643 19.27 -11.43 -13.50
C GLU A 643 20.56 -12.08 -12.98
N TYR A 644 20.58 -12.48 -11.70
CA TYR A 644 21.73 -13.12 -11.08
C TYR A 644 21.83 -14.62 -11.40
N GLY A 645 20.75 -15.23 -11.90
CA GLY A 645 20.61 -16.69 -12.03
C GLY A 645 20.17 -17.39 -10.74
N LEU A 646 19.80 -16.63 -9.70
CA LEU A 646 19.24 -17.18 -8.47
C LEU A 646 17.81 -17.68 -8.68
N ALA A 647 17.02 -17.00 -9.50
CA ALA A 647 15.69 -17.44 -9.92
C ALA A 647 15.74 -18.00 -11.36
N ASN A 648 14.96 -19.05 -11.63
CA ASN A 648 14.82 -19.59 -12.99
C ASN A 648 13.65 -18.93 -13.74
N ARG A 649 12.60 -18.54 -13.02
CA ARG A 649 11.42 -17.85 -13.57
C ARG A 649 10.97 -16.76 -12.62
N LEU A 650 10.61 -15.62 -13.20
CA LEU A 650 9.96 -14.50 -12.50
C LEU A 650 8.48 -14.50 -12.86
N VAL A 651 7.61 -14.43 -11.86
CA VAL A 651 6.15 -14.48 -12.04
C VAL A 651 5.44 -13.41 -11.21
N ALA A 652 4.19 -13.13 -11.58
CA ALA A 652 3.35 -12.20 -10.82
C ALA A 652 3.15 -12.66 -9.37
N CYS A 653 3.02 -11.69 -8.46
CA CYS A 653 2.78 -11.95 -7.04
C CYS A 653 1.52 -12.80 -6.82
N GLY A 654 1.57 -13.75 -5.88
CA GLY A 654 0.51 -14.72 -5.61
C GLY A 654 0.42 -15.89 -6.59
N THR A 655 1.23 -15.94 -7.66
CA THR A 655 1.14 -16.99 -8.69
C THR A 655 2.27 -18.02 -8.65
N ALA A 656 3.25 -17.89 -7.75
CA ALA A 656 4.43 -18.77 -7.74
C ALA A 656 4.08 -20.25 -7.59
N LEU A 657 3.15 -20.61 -6.70
CA LEU A 657 2.74 -22.01 -6.53
C LEU A 657 2.11 -22.57 -7.80
N GLY A 658 1.11 -21.88 -8.36
CA GLY A 658 0.45 -22.32 -9.59
C GLY A 658 1.41 -22.44 -10.77
N GLN A 659 2.33 -21.49 -10.93
CA GLN A 659 3.33 -21.52 -12.00
C GLN A 659 4.40 -22.61 -11.77
N ALA A 660 4.78 -22.89 -10.53
CA ALA A 660 5.66 -24.01 -10.19
C ALA A 660 4.99 -25.36 -10.45
N VAL A 661 3.70 -25.50 -10.12
CA VAL A 661 2.90 -26.67 -10.46
C VAL A 661 2.81 -26.83 -11.97
N ASN A 662 2.50 -25.79 -12.74
CA ASN A 662 2.48 -25.86 -14.21
C ASN A 662 3.85 -26.30 -14.80
N LEU A 663 4.94 -25.85 -14.20
CA LEU A 663 6.29 -26.29 -14.56
C LEU A 663 6.50 -27.77 -14.23
N ALA A 664 6.09 -28.23 -13.03
CA ALA A 664 6.14 -29.63 -12.64
C ALA A 664 5.32 -30.52 -13.60
N TRP A 665 4.14 -30.05 -14.02
CA TRP A 665 3.30 -30.70 -15.02
C TRP A 665 3.95 -30.82 -16.39
N SER A 666 4.84 -29.90 -16.73
CA SER A 666 5.62 -29.99 -17.96
C SER A 666 6.74 -31.04 -17.82
N ILE A 667 7.39 -31.08 -16.65
CA ILE A 667 8.50 -32.00 -16.36
C ILE A 667 8.04 -33.45 -16.24
N GLN A 668 6.90 -33.71 -15.58
CA GLN A 668 6.41 -35.07 -15.32
C GLN A 668 6.02 -35.86 -16.59
N LYS A 669 5.88 -35.16 -17.71
CA LYS A 669 5.59 -35.74 -19.03
C LYS A 669 6.80 -36.36 -19.71
N PHE A 670 8.01 -35.96 -19.30
CA PHE A 670 9.23 -36.49 -19.90
C PHE A 670 9.55 -37.90 -19.40
N PRO A 671 10.36 -38.66 -20.17
CA PRO A 671 10.91 -39.92 -19.71
C PRO A 671 11.72 -39.70 -18.42
N GLN A 672 11.22 -40.26 -17.31
CA GLN A 672 11.67 -39.87 -15.96
C GLN A 672 13.00 -40.50 -15.57
N GLN A 673 13.33 -41.70 -16.10
CA GLN A 673 14.58 -42.35 -15.71
C GLN A 673 15.76 -41.56 -16.27
N CYS A 674 15.72 -41.23 -17.55
CA CYS A 674 16.69 -40.41 -18.26
C CYS A 674 16.83 -39.03 -17.60
N LEU A 675 15.72 -38.32 -17.39
CA LEU A 675 15.72 -37.00 -16.77
C LEU A 675 16.38 -36.99 -15.38
N ASN A 676 16.06 -37.98 -14.54
CA ASN A 676 16.62 -38.06 -13.20
C ASN A 676 18.09 -38.49 -13.22
N ARG A 677 18.53 -39.31 -14.18
CA ARG A 677 19.96 -39.64 -14.36
C ARG A 677 20.77 -38.41 -14.75
N ASP A 678 20.31 -37.63 -15.72
CA ASP A 678 20.99 -36.41 -16.16
C ASP A 678 21.12 -35.41 -15.00
N ARG A 679 20.02 -35.21 -14.27
CA ARG A 679 20.00 -34.37 -13.07
C ARG A 679 21.01 -34.84 -12.01
N MET A 680 21.08 -36.14 -11.75
CA MET A 680 22.02 -36.71 -10.79
C MET A 680 23.47 -36.61 -11.26
N SER A 681 23.73 -36.80 -12.56
CA SER A 681 25.04 -36.60 -13.17
C SER A 681 25.54 -35.17 -12.97
N ALA A 682 24.68 -34.18 -13.26
CA ALA A 682 25.00 -32.77 -13.06
C ALA A 682 25.34 -32.44 -11.58
N ASN A 683 24.57 -32.97 -10.63
CA ASN A 683 24.86 -32.81 -9.20
C ASN A 683 26.16 -33.50 -8.76
N TYR A 684 26.45 -34.70 -9.30
CA TYR A 684 27.70 -35.40 -9.02
C TYR A 684 28.91 -34.63 -9.53
N ALA A 685 28.86 -34.21 -10.80
CA ALA A 685 29.91 -33.41 -11.43
C ALA A 685 30.21 -32.13 -10.64
N MET A 686 29.16 -31.51 -10.09
CA MET A 686 29.29 -30.24 -9.38
C MET A 686 29.88 -30.36 -7.97
N TYR A 687 29.49 -31.40 -7.23
CA TYR A 687 29.76 -31.47 -5.78
C TYR A 687 30.64 -32.65 -5.34
N SER A 688 30.80 -33.67 -6.17
CA SER A 688 31.43 -34.95 -5.78
C SER A 688 32.59 -35.39 -6.67
N ALA A 689 32.58 -34.99 -7.95
CA ALA A 689 33.60 -35.42 -8.90
C ALA A 689 34.99 -34.90 -8.54
N LYS A 690 36.00 -35.76 -8.65
CA LYS A 690 37.40 -35.46 -8.34
C LYS A 690 38.15 -34.85 -9.52
N SER A 691 37.71 -35.17 -10.73
CA SER A 691 38.24 -34.63 -11.98
C SER A 691 37.16 -34.59 -13.06
N PHE A 692 37.48 -33.97 -14.19
CA PHE A 692 36.61 -33.99 -15.35
C PHE A 692 36.36 -35.41 -15.86
N GLU A 693 37.39 -36.26 -15.88
CA GLU A 693 37.31 -37.66 -16.31
C GLU A 693 36.39 -38.47 -15.40
N ASP A 694 36.46 -38.28 -14.08
CA ASP A 694 35.55 -38.91 -13.11
C ASP A 694 34.08 -38.48 -13.35
N ALA A 695 33.84 -37.20 -13.66
CA ALA A 695 32.50 -36.72 -13.99
C ALA A 695 31.95 -37.35 -15.28
N ILE A 696 32.76 -37.42 -16.35
CA ILE A 696 32.38 -38.03 -17.63
C ILE A 696 32.18 -39.55 -17.49
N GLU A 697 33.05 -40.22 -16.74
CA GLU A 697 32.92 -41.66 -16.47
C GLU A 697 31.63 -41.94 -15.69
N TYR A 698 31.31 -41.13 -14.69
CA TYR A 698 30.04 -41.23 -13.96
C TYR A 698 28.83 -41.03 -14.88
N GLU A 699 28.86 -39.98 -15.72
CA GLU A 699 27.80 -39.68 -16.70
C GLU A 699 27.58 -40.86 -17.66
N MET A 700 28.66 -41.37 -18.27
CA MET A 700 28.61 -42.47 -19.22
C MET A 700 28.06 -43.74 -18.55
N ASN A 701 28.61 -44.13 -17.40
CA ASN A 701 28.23 -45.37 -16.73
C ASN A 701 26.77 -45.33 -16.26
N LYS A 702 26.31 -44.20 -15.70
CA LYS A 702 24.94 -44.06 -15.21
C LYS A 702 23.92 -43.77 -16.31
N GLY A 703 24.33 -43.10 -17.39
CA GLY A 703 23.50 -42.89 -18.57
C GLY A 703 23.28 -44.16 -19.37
N SER A 704 24.30 -45.02 -19.51
CA SER A 704 24.20 -46.27 -20.29
C SER A 704 23.16 -47.24 -19.74
N GLU A 705 22.89 -47.21 -18.43
CA GLU A 705 21.85 -48.01 -17.77
C GLU A 705 20.44 -47.74 -18.33
N ILE A 706 20.20 -46.58 -18.95
CA ILE A 706 18.88 -46.13 -19.44
C ILE A 706 18.66 -46.41 -20.93
N LEU A 707 19.72 -46.71 -21.69
CA LEU A 707 19.65 -46.86 -23.14
C LEU A 707 18.64 -47.93 -23.58
N GLU A 708 18.64 -49.06 -22.88
CA GLU A 708 17.75 -50.19 -23.15
C GLU A 708 16.37 -50.02 -22.50
N THR A 709 16.25 -49.30 -21.38
CA THR A 709 14.99 -49.21 -20.64
C THR A 709 14.07 -48.11 -21.17
N GLU A 710 14.61 -46.98 -21.62
CA GLU A 710 13.81 -45.80 -21.98
C GLU A 710 14.24 -45.19 -23.33
N SER A 711 15.55 -45.09 -23.61
CA SER A 711 16.05 -44.36 -24.79
C SER A 711 15.69 -45.03 -26.11
N ALA A 712 15.82 -46.36 -26.22
CA ALA A 712 15.48 -47.10 -27.43
C ALA A 712 14.00 -46.92 -27.84
N ASN A 713 13.08 -47.02 -26.87
CA ASN A 713 11.66 -46.82 -27.09
C ASN A 713 11.34 -45.37 -27.51
N GLY A 714 11.94 -44.38 -26.83
CA GLY A 714 11.77 -42.97 -27.18
C GLY A 714 12.30 -42.63 -28.58
N ALA A 715 13.45 -43.21 -28.96
CA ALA A 715 14.01 -43.05 -30.29
C ALA A 715 13.11 -43.66 -31.37
N GLN A 716 12.51 -44.82 -31.11
CA GLN A 716 11.54 -45.44 -32.00
C GLN A 716 10.31 -44.55 -32.21
N SER A 717 9.70 -44.02 -31.13
CA SER A 717 8.55 -43.11 -31.22
C SER A 717 8.88 -41.83 -32.03
N PHE A 718 10.10 -41.32 -31.91
CA PHE A 718 10.56 -40.17 -32.70
C PHE A 718 10.68 -40.50 -34.19
N VAL A 719 11.23 -41.67 -34.51
CA VAL A 719 11.30 -42.17 -35.90
C VAL A 719 9.91 -42.30 -36.49
N GLU A 720 8.94 -42.77 -35.70
CA GLU A 720 7.51 -42.90 -36.07
C GLU A 720 6.78 -41.55 -36.22
N GLY A 721 7.41 -40.43 -35.82
CA GLY A 721 6.95 -39.07 -36.12
C GLY A 721 6.60 -38.22 -34.91
N VAL A 722 6.60 -38.79 -33.70
CA VAL A 722 6.34 -38.05 -32.45
C VAL A 722 7.45 -37.02 -32.22
N GLY A 723 7.12 -35.76 -31.94
CA GLY A 723 8.11 -34.71 -31.63
C GLY A 723 8.80 -34.06 -32.84
N ARG A 724 8.52 -34.47 -34.08
CA ARG A 724 9.09 -33.80 -35.28
C ARG A 724 8.57 -32.35 -35.39
N HIS A 725 9.42 -31.44 -35.86
CA HIS A 725 9.13 -30.00 -35.99
C HIS A 725 8.71 -29.30 -34.68
N GLY A 726 9.07 -29.87 -33.52
CA GLY A 726 8.70 -29.32 -32.21
C GLY A 726 7.26 -29.64 -31.77
N SER A 727 6.52 -30.47 -32.52
CA SER A 727 5.17 -30.91 -32.15
C SER A 727 5.23 -32.00 -31.07
N PHE A 728 5.18 -31.59 -29.81
CA PHE A 728 4.99 -32.49 -28.66
C PHE A 728 3.50 -32.66 -28.36
N SER A 729 2.78 -33.41 -29.20
CA SER A 729 1.45 -33.92 -28.86
C SER A 729 1.62 -35.19 -28.03
N LEU A 730 2.02 -35.04 -26.77
CA LEU A 730 1.88 -36.10 -25.78
C LEU A 730 0.38 -36.23 -25.52
N ASN A 731 -0.25 -37.26 -26.08
CA ASN A 731 -1.69 -37.54 -26.01
C ASN A 731 -2.28 -37.11 -24.66
N TYR A 732 -3.10 -36.07 -24.69
CA TYR A 732 -3.97 -35.71 -23.58
C TYR A 732 -5.32 -35.32 -24.13
N ASP A 733 -6.36 -35.96 -23.59
CA ASP A 733 -7.75 -35.70 -23.90
C ASP A 733 -8.16 -34.35 -23.26
N PRO A 734 -8.55 -33.33 -24.05
CA PRO A 734 -8.93 -32.02 -23.53
C PRO A 734 -10.10 -32.05 -22.53
N GLU A 735 -10.92 -33.10 -22.52
CA GLU A 735 -12.09 -33.24 -21.65
C GLU A 735 -11.75 -33.46 -20.15
N GLU A 736 -10.55 -33.94 -19.81
CA GLU A 736 -10.19 -34.18 -18.40
C GLU A 736 -9.88 -32.90 -17.59
N ILE A 737 -9.56 -31.76 -18.24
CA ILE A 737 -9.29 -30.50 -17.51
C ILE A 737 -10.61 -29.82 -17.10
N SER A 738 -11.67 -29.99 -17.88
CA SER A 738 -12.99 -29.41 -17.60
C SER A 738 -13.67 -30.01 -16.37
N ILE A 739 -13.36 -31.26 -15.99
CA ILE A 739 -14.09 -31.95 -14.92
C ILE A 739 -13.59 -31.54 -13.53
N SER A 740 -12.31 -31.14 -13.37
CA SER A 740 -11.77 -30.80 -12.04
C SER A 740 -12.12 -29.39 -11.52
N TYR A 741 -12.51 -28.46 -12.40
CA TYR A 741 -12.87 -27.09 -11.98
C TYR A 741 -14.37 -26.90 -11.69
N GLU A 742 -15.24 -27.79 -12.20
CA GLU A 742 -16.69 -27.69 -11.96
C GLU A 742 -17.16 -28.45 -10.70
N GLU A 743 -16.45 -29.49 -10.26
CA GLU A 743 -16.83 -30.24 -9.05
C GLU A 743 -16.45 -29.51 -7.75
N ASP A 744 -15.33 -28.79 -7.71
CA ASP A 744 -14.90 -28.03 -6.50
C ASP A 744 -15.66 -26.71 -6.27
N ILE A 745 -16.51 -26.28 -7.21
CA ILE A 745 -17.43 -25.13 -7.04
C ILE A 745 -18.82 -25.57 -6.54
N LYS A 746 -19.09 -26.88 -6.49
CA LYS A 746 -20.39 -27.45 -6.08
C LYS A 746 -20.39 -28.32 -4.82
N SER A 747 -19.26 -28.48 -4.13
CA SER A 747 -19.19 -29.06 -2.77
C SER A 747 -18.76 -28.02 -1.76
#